data_AF-A0A8J9TH50-F1
#
_entry.id   AF-A0A8J9TH50-F1
#
_cell.length_a   1.000
_cell.length_b   1.000
_cell.length_c   1.000
_cell.angle_alpha   90.00
_cell.angle_beta   90.00
_cell.angle_gamma   90.00
#
_symmetry.space_group_name_H-M   'P 1'
#
loop_
_entity.id
_entity.type
_entity.pdbx_description
1 polymer ?
#
loop_
_entity_poly.entity_id
_entity_poly.type
_entity_poly.pdbx_seq_one_letter_code
_entity_poly.pdbx_strand_id
1 'polypeptide(L)'
;MNQVLDRSFDSAGSTESKVAIPEFIPASTWQGSKSGYYFGTSVRGTGYHRDISTQHQQSAALTSRHATHNGGTVTEEPHSNGSRKRIRKSVQIDEDQNETRVILSPEELLERAERQQRNSSKSTALLLDLTPKGMRKAVNALRKAIEVNELQRAQHVNEPERYMESEVALYEHIAAWKAIASDPTRLFPIAIEMELVQNLLQLLLHDNVDLAAAVISTLVEWLDPDLLQSKEESESGEEEAALLASVAAVASIVVHEGAEPLVSNLSRLNSNNEEDEVGKGIEDVMTLIENLIEIDSLCALVEKVALVPNEKSLAAHLCKDTKLLSWCFQQVEENGSLRDRALEIISLMAPKEDVYDAVSDWSRLPPYVSSFAEQKEDGKTQDNSATLDGIEILLQTVAAFRKRQPADETEVERLENAGLIVTSALTFSSTNVEAFLSAQGIELVIRCLKERVHAGGIVLPWLDWTGTDHVYKTACEHMIVAGFLKYLLPLLMGNHTPKSFDMVQTKRTKRSWQTNLETTSIRVLYALTRYLTDKSPEDAKARLLAKFATDSAKCDRVVELLLEYDQKARVAEYKFYRSDVEERLRQDYDDSETATGMVEMAALEAKLTGGGDVFHRIGAVAAWLCVGSKRCHERILATLRQHDSGMSLVQAAVSEFVSVLDEALSVSQRAQLQSYLQKL
;
A
#
# COMPACT_ATOMS: atom_id res chain seq x y z
N MET A 1 -62.32 -22.10 41.68
CA MET A 1 -61.51 -21.71 42.84
C MET A 1 -60.42 -20.80 42.32
N ASN A 2 -60.58 -19.51 42.63
CA ASN A 2 -59.67 -18.36 42.48
C ASN A 2 -58.98 -18.21 41.11
N GLN A 3 -59.72 -17.67 40.13
CA GLN A 3 -59.89 -16.23 39.82
C GLN A 3 -58.70 -15.68 39.00
N VAL A 4 -58.81 -15.54 37.67
CA VAL A 4 -59.59 -14.53 36.88
C VAL A 4 -58.67 -13.36 36.51
N LEU A 5 -58.61 -12.72 35.33
CA LEU A 5 -59.13 -12.79 33.93
C LEU A 5 -58.19 -11.82 33.16
N ASP A 6 -57.72 -12.08 31.94
CA ASP A 6 -58.40 -11.90 30.63
C ASP A 6 -58.68 -10.43 30.24
N ARG A 7 -58.40 -10.15 28.95
CA ARG A 7 -58.95 -9.12 28.02
C ARG A 7 -58.26 -7.78 27.80
N SER A 8 -57.55 -7.75 26.66
CA SER A 8 -57.84 -6.97 25.44
C SER A 8 -58.94 -5.90 25.39
N PHE A 9 -58.66 -4.89 24.54
CA PHE A 9 -59.53 -4.03 23.70
C PHE A 9 -59.68 -2.53 24.05
N ASP A 10 -59.09 -1.76 23.13
CA ASP A 10 -59.31 -0.41 22.62
C ASP A 10 -60.49 0.49 23.05
N SER A 11 -60.11 1.77 23.12
CA SER A 11 -60.81 2.99 22.69
C SER A 11 -61.89 3.61 23.59
N ALA A 12 -61.59 4.80 24.12
CA ALA A 12 -62.30 6.07 23.87
C ALA A 12 -61.68 7.16 24.75
N GLY A 13 -61.39 8.32 24.14
CA GLY A 13 -60.61 9.38 24.76
C GLY A 13 -61.33 10.25 25.79
N SER A 14 -60.54 10.99 26.57
CA SER A 14 -60.96 12.24 27.18
C SER A 14 -59.74 13.06 27.65
N THR A 15 -59.66 14.29 27.11
CA THR A 15 -59.17 15.52 27.74
C THR A 15 -57.70 15.59 28.20
N GLU A 16 -56.91 16.28 27.37
CA GLU A 16 -55.60 16.85 27.72
C GLU A 16 -55.68 17.77 28.95
N SER A 17 -55.15 17.30 30.08
CA SER A 17 -54.61 18.18 31.10
C SER A 17 -53.16 18.51 30.72
N LYS A 18 -52.87 19.77 30.35
CA LYS A 18 -51.51 20.27 30.17
C LYS A 18 -50.72 20.15 31.48
N VAL A 19 -49.97 19.06 31.65
CA VAL A 19 -48.99 18.91 32.72
C VAL A 19 -47.82 19.82 32.38
N ALA A 20 -47.55 20.80 33.25
CA ALA A 20 -46.39 21.67 33.12
C ALA A 20 -45.11 20.83 33.25
N ILE A 21 -44.29 20.82 32.19
CA ILE A 21 -43.05 20.05 32.13
C ILE A 21 -41.96 20.78 32.95
N PRO A 22 -41.40 20.18 34.02
CA PRO A 22 -40.47 20.85 34.93
C PRO A 22 -39.08 21.06 34.32
N GLU A 23 -38.45 22.21 34.51
CA GLU A 23 -37.11 22.52 33.95
C GLU A 23 -35.96 21.66 34.52
N PHE A 24 -36.12 21.10 35.72
CA PHE A 24 -35.09 20.32 36.40
C PHE A 24 -35.72 19.16 37.18
N ILE A 25 -35.08 17.98 37.09
CA ILE A 25 -35.47 16.78 37.84
C ILE A 25 -34.24 16.30 38.62
N PRO A 26 -34.18 16.45 39.95
CA PRO A 26 -33.03 16.04 40.74
C PRO A 26 -32.85 14.53 40.73
N ALA A 27 -31.61 14.07 40.54
CA ALA A 27 -31.23 12.67 40.60
C ALA A 27 -29.73 12.55 40.91
N SER A 28 -29.39 11.75 41.91
CA SER A 28 -28.00 11.61 42.40
C SER A 28 -27.10 10.80 41.46
N THR A 29 -27.68 9.99 40.58
CA THR A 29 -26.99 9.16 39.59
C THR A 29 -27.82 9.06 38.32
N TRP A 30 -27.18 8.74 37.20
CA TRP A 30 -27.85 8.59 35.92
C TRP A 30 -28.78 7.37 35.92
N GLN A 31 -30.04 7.56 35.52
CA GLN A 31 -31.11 6.55 35.54
C GLN A 31 -31.68 6.29 34.14
N GLY A 32 -30.91 6.54 33.07
CA GLY A 32 -31.35 6.42 31.67
C GLY A 32 -31.59 7.75 30.97
N SER A 33 -31.70 7.75 29.64
CA SER A 33 -31.98 8.96 28.86
C SER A 33 -33.44 9.41 29.03
N LYS A 34 -33.65 10.73 29.18
CA LYS A 34 -34.99 11.35 29.21
C LYS A 34 -35.11 12.33 28.05
N SER A 35 -36.13 12.15 27.22
CA SER A 35 -36.33 12.98 26.02
C SER A 35 -36.45 14.46 26.39
N GLY A 36 -35.60 15.30 25.80
CA GLY A 36 -35.56 16.74 26.07
C GLY A 36 -34.81 17.15 27.34
N TYR A 37 -34.06 16.23 27.97
CA TYR A 37 -33.20 16.52 29.12
C TYR A 37 -31.81 15.91 28.98
N TYR A 38 -30.79 16.64 29.43
CA TYR A 38 -29.45 16.10 29.66
C TYR A 38 -29.21 15.90 31.15
N PHE A 39 -28.45 14.87 31.54
CA PHE A 39 -28.09 14.63 32.93
C PHE A 39 -26.77 15.33 33.25
N GLY A 40 -26.73 16.12 34.31
CA GLY A 40 -25.54 16.88 34.69
C GLY A 40 -25.62 17.46 36.10
N THR A 41 -24.57 18.17 36.51
CA THR A 41 -24.54 18.91 37.77
C THR A 41 -24.50 20.40 37.46
N SER A 42 -25.46 21.15 38.01
CA SER A 42 -25.52 22.62 37.89
C SER A 42 -25.71 23.26 39.25
N VAL A 43 -25.87 24.59 39.29
CA VAL A 43 -26.22 25.37 40.49
C VAL A 43 -27.51 24.90 41.20
N ARG A 44 -28.39 24.17 40.50
CA ARG A 44 -29.62 23.57 41.06
C ARG A 44 -29.43 22.15 41.63
N GLY A 45 -28.22 21.58 41.57
CA GLY A 45 -27.88 20.23 42.00
C GLY A 45 -27.66 19.25 40.83
N THR A 46 -27.33 17.99 41.15
CA THR A 46 -27.16 16.93 40.16
C THR A 46 -28.51 16.34 39.77
N GLY A 47 -28.76 16.21 38.47
CA GLY A 47 -30.02 15.68 37.93
C GLY A 47 -30.20 15.93 36.44
N TYR A 48 -31.43 15.79 35.95
CA TYR A 48 -31.80 16.03 34.56
C TYR A 48 -32.21 17.48 34.34
N HIS A 49 -31.50 18.18 33.47
CA HIS A 49 -31.73 19.56 33.06
C HIS A 49 -32.35 19.61 31.67
N ARG A 50 -33.38 20.44 31.48
CA ARG A 50 -34.09 20.55 30.20
C ARG A 50 -33.20 21.21 29.14
N ASP A 51 -33.14 20.59 27.96
CA ASP A 51 -32.39 21.09 26.81
C ASP A 51 -33.25 22.11 26.04
N ILE A 52 -32.80 23.37 25.97
CA ILE A 52 -33.54 24.49 25.36
C ILE A 52 -33.02 24.78 23.93
N SER A 53 -32.06 24.01 23.43
CA SER A 53 -31.37 24.29 22.16
C SER A 53 -32.13 23.91 20.88
N THR A 54 -33.30 23.26 20.96
CA THR A 54 -34.03 22.75 19.77
C THR A 54 -35.19 23.63 19.27
N GLN A 55 -35.22 24.94 19.55
CA GLN A 55 -36.30 25.85 19.09
C GLN A 55 -35.95 26.77 17.90
N HIS A 56 -34.80 26.61 17.23
CA HIS A 56 -34.42 27.47 16.09
C HIS A 56 -34.28 26.77 14.72
N GLN A 57 -34.79 25.56 14.53
CA GLN A 57 -34.72 24.85 13.24
C GLN A 57 -36.08 24.46 12.61
N GLN A 58 -37.20 25.10 12.99
CA GLN A 58 -38.52 24.80 12.39
C GLN A 58 -39.33 26.02 11.90
N SER A 59 -38.67 27.12 11.53
CA SER A 59 -39.36 28.28 10.93
C SER A 59 -38.69 28.83 9.66
N ALA A 60 -37.99 27.98 8.91
CA ALA A 60 -37.36 28.33 7.64
C ALA A 60 -37.70 27.32 6.53
N ALA A 61 -39.00 27.06 6.33
CA ALA A 61 -39.47 26.30 5.18
C ALA A 61 -40.90 26.74 4.85
N LEU A 62 -41.05 27.95 4.32
CA LEU A 62 -42.20 28.44 3.55
C LEU A 62 -41.92 29.92 3.21
N THR A 63 -41.25 30.16 2.08
CA THR A 63 -41.45 31.28 1.13
C THR A 63 -40.17 31.53 0.33
N SER A 64 -40.06 30.94 -0.87
CA SER A 64 -39.27 31.52 -1.94
C SER A 64 -39.94 31.24 -3.30
N ARG A 65 -40.67 32.23 -3.82
CA ARG A 65 -41.02 32.33 -5.24
C ARG A 65 -40.97 33.79 -5.66
N HIS A 66 -40.26 34.04 -6.76
CA HIS A 66 -40.13 35.27 -7.55
C HIS A 66 -39.29 36.39 -6.91
N ALA A 67 -38.07 36.68 -7.36
CA ALA A 67 -37.58 37.13 -8.68
C ALA A 67 -37.84 38.62 -8.98
N THR A 68 -36.75 39.29 -9.35
CA THR A 68 -36.60 40.49 -10.22
C THR A 68 -36.45 41.89 -9.60
N HIS A 69 -35.24 42.42 -9.85
CA HIS A 69 -34.87 43.74 -10.42
C HIS A 69 -35.06 45.09 -9.71
N ASN A 70 -34.00 45.90 -9.89
CA ASN A 70 -33.85 47.37 -9.81
C ASN A 70 -33.85 47.97 -8.39
N GLY A 71 -32.98 48.91 -8.02
CA GLY A 71 -32.03 49.74 -8.76
C GLY A 71 -32.02 51.13 -8.11
N GLY A 72 -30.81 51.68 -7.85
CA GLY A 72 -30.58 53.13 -7.83
C GLY A 72 -30.80 53.94 -6.55
N THR A 73 -29.67 54.31 -5.94
CA THR A 73 -29.21 55.71 -5.72
C THR A 73 -29.90 56.67 -4.72
N VAL A 74 -29.05 57.20 -3.81
CA VAL A 74 -28.73 58.63 -3.58
C VAL A 74 -29.26 59.35 -2.31
N THR A 75 -28.26 59.72 -1.49
CA THR A 75 -28.01 60.96 -0.69
C THR A 75 -28.68 61.29 0.66
N GLU A 76 -27.76 61.74 1.54
CA GLU A 76 -27.82 62.91 2.44
C GLU A 76 -28.36 62.77 3.88
N GLU A 77 -27.42 62.86 4.83
CA GLU A 77 -27.54 63.48 6.17
C GLU A 77 -28.07 64.94 6.08
N PRO A 78 -28.57 65.66 7.14
CA PRO A 78 -27.97 65.72 8.49
C PRO A 78 -28.85 66.16 9.70
N HIS A 79 -28.17 66.28 10.86
CA HIS A 79 -28.37 67.22 11.99
C HIS A 79 -29.38 66.96 13.16
N SER A 80 -28.78 66.56 14.29
CA SER A 80 -28.72 67.22 15.62
C SER A 80 -29.92 67.97 16.24
N ASN A 81 -30.25 67.61 17.49
CA ASN A 81 -30.32 68.45 18.73
C ASN A 81 -30.97 67.58 19.83
N GLY A 82 -30.55 67.50 21.10
CA GLY A 82 -29.78 68.40 21.94
C GLY A 82 -30.60 68.69 23.21
N SER A 83 -30.05 68.48 24.42
CA SER A 83 -30.32 69.16 25.72
C SER A 83 -29.85 68.28 26.91
N ARG A 84 -28.65 68.43 27.50
CA ARG A 84 -28.10 69.45 28.44
C ARG A 84 -28.86 69.68 29.75
N LYS A 85 -28.21 69.33 30.88
CA LYS A 85 -27.81 70.16 32.06
C LYS A 85 -27.57 69.23 33.29
N ARG A 86 -26.71 69.47 34.28
CA ARG A 86 -25.50 70.29 34.56
C ARG A 86 -25.19 70.08 36.08
N ILE A 87 -23.90 69.91 36.47
CA ILE A 87 -23.18 70.61 37.59
C ILE A 87 -23.44 70.14 39.05
N ARG A 88 -22.48 69.97 40.01
CA ARG A 88 -21.04 70.32 40.18
C ARG A 88 -20.39 69.66 41.45
N LYS A 89 -19.04 69.52 41.40
CA LYS A 89 -17.96 69.70 42.44
C LYS A 89 -17.91 68.73 43.65
N SER A 90 -16.77 68.24 44.16
CA SER A 90 -15.35 68.71 44.18
C SER A 90 -14.36 67.65 44.74
N VAL A 91 -13.12 67.59 44.19
CA VAL A 91 -11.77 67.42 44.83
C VAL A 91 -11.50 66.09 45.61
N GLN A 92 -10.38 65.34 45.56
CA GLN A 92 -9.12 65.19 44.79
C GLN A 92 -8.32 64.01 45.44
N ILE A 93 -7.42 63.33 44.70
CA ILE A 93 -6.25 62.50 45.11
C ILE A 93 -6.36 60.94 45.06
N ASP A 94 -5.70 60.39 44.02
CA ASP A 94 -4.74 59.27 43.85
C ASP A 94 -4.98 57.76 44.18
N GLU A 95 -4.50 56.96 43.20
CA GLU A 95 -3.97 55.57 43.21
C GLU A 95 -4.91 54.36 43.42
N ASP A 96 -5.28 53.65 42.33
CA ASP A 96 -4.61 52.40 41.89
C ASP A 96 -5.39 51.74 40.72
N GLN A 97 -4.66 51.24 39.72
CA GLN A 97 -5.21 50.57 38.54
C GLN A 97 -5.64 49.14 38.88
N ASN A 98 -6.94 48.85 38.75
CA ASN A 98 -7.45 47.49 38.81
C ASN A 98 -8.28 47.22 37.54
N GLU A 99 -7.65 46.66 36.51
CA GLU A 99 -8.34 46.18 35.32
C GLU A 99 -9.18 44.95 35.66
N THR A 100 -10.49 45.08 35.55
CA THR A 100 -11.44 43.97 35.58
C THR A 100 -11.17 43.00 34.43
N ARG A 101 -10.70 41.78 34.75
CA ARG A 101 -10.67 40.65 33.80
C ARG A 101 -12.11 40.34 33.37
N VAL A 102 -12.40 40.60 32.09
CA VAL A 102 -13.65 40.15 31.44
C VAL A 102 -13.53 38.65 31.21
N ILE A 103 -14.36 37.86 31.90
CA ILE A 103 -14.52 36.43 31.63
C ILE A 103 -15.45 36.32 30.41
N LEU A 104 -14.89 35.93 29.26
CA LEU A 104 -15.64 35.73 28.02
C LEU A 104 -16.52 34.49 28.11
N SER A 105 -17.71 34.55 27.52
CA SER A 105 -18.67 33.44 27.50
C SER A 105 -18.20 32.29 26.60
N PRO A 106 -18.63 31.03 26.83
CA PRO A 106 -18.26 29.88 26.00
C PRO A 106 -18.59 30.06 24.51
N GLU A 107 -19.70 30.75 24.20
CA GLU A 107 -20.11 31.08 22.83
C GLU A 107 -19.18 32.13 22.19
N GLU A 108 -18.71 33.13 22.95
CA GLU A 108 -17.72 34.09 22.45
C GLU A 108 -16.33 33.46 22.27
N LEU A 109 -15.97 32.46 23.08
CA LEU A 109 -14.73 31.69 22.91
C LEU A 109 -14.81 30.78 21.68
N LEU A 110 -15.95 30.12 21.44
CA LEU A 110 -16.22 29.36 20.22
C LEU A 110 -16.27 30.25 18.98
N GLU A 111 -16.95 31.40 19.04
CA GLU A 111 -16.98 32.35 17.92
C GLU A 111 -15.60 32.95 17.64
N ARG A 112 -14.76 33.10 18.68
CA ARG A 112 -13.36 33.54 18.55
C ARG A 112 -12.44 32.42 18.02
N ALA A 113 -12.68 31.16 18.40
CA ALA A 113 -12.00 29.99 17.86
C ALA A 113 -12.39 29.72 16.39
N GLU A 114 -13.68 29.84 16.05
CA GLU A 114 -14.18 29.75 14.67
C GLU A 114 -13.72 30.94 13.83
N ARG A 115 -13.61 32.16 14.40
CA ARG A 115 -12.96 33.29 13.73
C ARG A 115 -11.45 33.07 13.58
N GLN A 116 -10.78 32.41 14.52
CA GLN A 116 -9.36 32.05 14.40
C GLN A 116 -9.12 30.96 13.36
N GLN A 117 -9.99 29.94 13.25
CA GLN A 117 -9.94 28.94 12.17
C GLN A 117 -10.33 29.55 10.81
N ARG A 118 -11.36 30.40 10.75
CA ARG A 118 -11.69 31.14 9.51
C ARG A 118 -10.62 32.15 9.11
N ASN A 119 -9.84 32.67 10.07
CA ASN A 119 -8.68 33.50 9.82
C ASN A 119 -7.42 32.69 9.52
N SER A 120 -7.29 31.43 9.96
CA SER A 120 -6.20 30.54 9.51
C SER A 120 -6.40 30.13 8.05
N SER A 121 -7.65 29.92 7.61
CA SER A 121 -8.00 29.77 6.19
C SER A 121 -7.89 31.06 5.37
N LYS A 122 -7.64 32.20 6.03
CA LYS A 122 -7.37 33.51 5.44
C LYS A 122 -6.02 34.08 5.90
N SER A 123 -5.06 33.24 6.30
CA SER A 123 -3.69 33.72 6.45
C SER A 123 -3.19 34.06 5.06
N THR A 124 -2.63 35.25 4.91
CA THR A 124 -1.91 35.66 3.72
C THR A 124 -0.76 34.66 3.49
N ALA A 125 -1.02 33.58 2.74
CA ALA A 125 0.04 32.71 2.25
C ALA A 125 1.12 33.62 1.69
N LEU A 126 2.33 33.51 2.25
CA LEU A 126 3.46 34.35 1.90
C LEU A 126 3.67 34.19 0.39
N LEU A 127 3.12 35.13 -0.40
CA LEU A 127 2.97 34.93 -1.83
C LEU A 127 4.36 34.89 -2.42
N LEU A 128 4.80 33.69 -2.80
CA LEU A 128 6.16 33.48 -3.23
C LEU A 128 6.32 34.11 -4.62
N ASP A 129 7.28 35.02 -4.74
CA ASP A 129 7.72 35.49 -6.05
C ASP A 129 8.54 34.36 -6.69
N LEU A 130 7.91 33.60 -7.60
CA LEU A 130 8.50 32.47 -8.33
C LEU A 130 9.57 32.90 -9.36
N THR A 131 9.92 34.18 -9.44
CA THR A 131 11.09 34.59 -10.22
C THR A 131 12.38 34.11 -9.55
N PRO A 132 13.47 33.87 -10.31
CA PRO A 132 14.75 33.43 -9.72
C PRO A 132 15.29 34.36 -8.62
N LYS A 133 15.03 35.67 -8.75
CA LYS A 133 15.41 36.67 -7.72
C LYS A 133 14.50 36.60 -6.50
N GLY A 134 13.19 36.43 -6.71
CA GLY A 134 12.21 36.23 -5.65
C GLY A 134 12.50 34.98 -4.83
N MET A 135 12.74 33.85 -5.50
CA MET A 135 13.18 32.60 -4.89
C MET A 135 14.45 32.78 -4.06
N ARG A 136 15.49 33.42 -4.62
CA ARG A 136 16.74 33.67 -3.87
C ARG A 136 16.49 34.48 -2.60
N LYS A 137 15.60 35.47 -2.66
CA LYS A 137 15.22 36.27 -1.49
C LYS A 137 14.45 35.42 -0.47
N ALA A 138 13.54 34.56 -0.93
CA ALA A 138 12.75 33.67 -0.09
C ALA A 138 13.61 32.59 0.58
N VAL A 139 14.56 31.95 -0.13
CA VAL A 139 15.48 30.96 0.47
C VAL A 139 16.31 31.60 1.58
N ASN A 140 16.82 32.81 1.34
CA ASN A 140 17.54 33.56 2.37
C ASN A 140 16.65 33.99 3.54
N ALA A 141 15.36 34.21 3.32
CA ALA A 141 14.41 34.48 4.39
C ALA A 141 14.15 33.23 5.23
N LEU A 142 13.98 32.06 4.60
CA LEU A 142 13.87 30.78 5.28
C LEU A 142 15.11 30.50 6.14
N ARG A 143 16.32 30.62 5.57
CA ARG A 143 17.59 30.43 6.32
C ARG A 143 17.68 31.30 7.56
N LYS A 144 17.32 32.59 7.43
CA LYS A 144 17.26 33.50 8.58
C LYS A 144 16.19 33.11 9.59
N ALA A 145 15.04 32.63 9.14
CA ALA A 145 13.97 32.17 10.04
C ALA A 145 14.42 30.94 10.84
N ILE A 146 15.14 30.00 10.20
CA ILE A 146 15.77 28.86 10.88
C ILE A 146 16.76 29.35 11.94
N GLU A 147 17.71 30.21 11.58
CA GLU A 147 18.71 30.76 12.51
C GLU A 147 18.07 31.51 13.70
N VAL A 148 17.03 32.31 13.44
CA VAL A 148 16.32 33.05 14.49
C VAL A 148 15.58 32.10 15.42
N ASN A 149 14.92 31.08 14.88
CA ASN A 149 14.20 30.10 15.68
C ASN A 149 15.15 29.28 16.56
N GLU A 150 16.24 28.76 15.99
CA GLU A 150 17.28 28.04 16.74
C GLU A 150 17.88 28.90 17.86
N LEU A 151 18.18 30.17 17.56
CA LEU A 151 18.71 31.10 18.55
C LEU A 151 17.71 31.35 19.69
N GLN A 152 16.42 31.54 19.38
CA GLN A 152 15.39 31.73 20.40
C GLN A 152 15.16 30.47 21.24
N ARG A 153 15.18 29.27 20.62
CA ARG A 153 15.13 27.99 21.35
C ARG A 153 16.33 27.80 22.27
N ALA A 154 17.53 28.17 21.82
CA ALA A 154 18.74 28.14 22.64
C ALA A 154 18.72 29.16 23.80
N GLN A 155 18.12 30.34 23.58
CA GLN A 155 17.97 31.36 24.62
C GLN A 155 16.86 31.04 25.63
N HIS A 156 15.82 30.31 25.21
CA HIS A 156 14.59 30.10 25.96
C HIS A 156 14.19 28.61 26.03
N VAL A 157 15.14 27.74 26.40
CA VAL A 157 15.00 26.26 26.42
C VAL A 157 13.74 25.75 27.13
N ASN A 158 13.32 26.38 28.23
CA ASN A 158 12.17 25.96 29.03
C ASN A 158 10.93 26.85 28.86
N GLU A 159 10.92 27.76 27.88
CA GLU A 159 9.84 28.74 27.68
C GLU A 159 9.29 28.70 26.24
N PRO A 160 8.48 27.68 25.87
CA PRO A 160 7.93 27.53 24.52
C PRO A 160 7.17 28.73 23.99
N GLU A 161 6.50 29.47 24.89
CA GLU A 161 5.73 30.66 24.54
C GLU A 161 6.58 31.76 23.86
N ARG A 162 7.90 31.82 24.14
CA ARG A 162 8.77 32.88 23.62
C ARG A 162 9.28 32.65 22.21
N TYR A 163 9.36 31.40 21.76
CA TYR A 163 9.77 31.07 20.39
C TYR A 163 8.61 30.59 19.52
N MET A 164 7.39 30.50 20.07
CA MET A 164 6.20 30.10 19.32
C MET A 164 5.93 30.99 18.10
N GLU A 165 6.08 32.32 18.21
CA GLU A 165 5.88 33.22 17.07
C GLU A 165 6.89 32.98 15.93
N SER A 166 8.15 32.64 16.27
CA SER A 166 9.15 32.30 15.25
C SER A 166 8.92 30.91 14.66
N GLU A 167 8.40 29.95 15.42
CA GLU A 167 7.99 28.64 14.89
C GLU A 167 6.83 28.77 13.90
N VAL A 168 5.81 29.57 14.23
CA VAL A 168 4.69 29.82 13.30
C VAL A 168 5.18 30.51 12.02
N ALA A 169 6.07 31.50 12.15
CA ALA A 169 6.66 32.16 10.98
C ALA A 169 7.49 31.18 10.13
N LEU A 170 8.25 30.28 10.76
CA LEU A 170 9.02 29.24 10.08
C LEU A 170 8.09 28.24 9.36
N TYR A 171 7.01 27.82 10.01
CA TYR A 171 5.97 26.99 9.40
C TYR A 171 5.36 27.66 8.16
N GLU A 172 5.00 28.94 8.24
CA GLU A 172 4.44 29.69 7.09
C GLU A 172 5.44 29.79 5.93
N HIS A 173 6.74 29.94 6.23
CA HIS A 173 7.78 29.89 5.22
C HIS A 173 7.90 28.51 4.55
N ILE A 174 7.85 27.42 5.33
CA ILE A 174 7.87 26.04 4.79
C ILE A 174 6.65 25.79 3.91
N ALA A 175 5.45 26.18 4.37
CA ALA A 175 4.21 25.98 3.64
C ALA A 175 4.17 26.78 2.32
N ALA A 176 4.78 27.96 2.27
CA ALA A 176 4.86 28.76 1.04
C ALA A 176 5.66 28.07 -0.08
N TRP A 177 6.58 27.16 0.27
CA TRP A 177 7.42 26.45 -0.71
C TRP A 177 6.69 25.39 -1.52
N LYS A 178 5.49 24.96 -1.09
CA LYS A 178 4.59 24.12 -1.88
C LYS A 178 4.33 24.66 -3.29
N ALA A 179 4.28 25.98 -3.44
CA ALA A 179 4.00 26.66 -4.69
C ALA A 179 4.98 26.35 -5.83
N ILE A 180 6.20 25.87 -5.57
CA ILE A 180 7.16 25.60 -6.64
C ILE A 180 6.83 24.34 -7.46
N ALA A 181 5.93 23.48 -6.96
CA ALA A 181 5.43 22.32 -7.70
C ALA A 181 4.62 22.73 -8.96
N SER A 182 4.26 24.01 -9.12
CA SER A 182 3.53 24.50 -10.30
C SER A 182 4.33 24.52 -11.60
N ASP A 183 5.66 24.60 -11.53
CA ASP A 183 6.56 24.60 -12.70
C ASP A 183 7.89 23.88 -12.33
N PRO A 184 7.87 22.54 -12.16
CA PRO A 184 9.03 21.80 -11.67
C PRO A 184 10.25 21.92 -12.59
N THR A 185 10.05 21.89 -13.92
CA THR A 185 11.12 21.95 -14.94
C THR A 185 12.01 23.18 -14.77
N ARG A 186 11.42 24.33 -14.41
CA ARG A 186 12.17 25.57 -14.23
C ARG A 186 12.59 25.81 -12.79
N LEU A 187 11.72 25.49 -11.82
CA LEU A 187 11.91 25.91 -10.44
C LEU A 187 12.76 24.93 -9.63
N PHE A 188 12.72 23.63 -9.92
CA PHE A 188 13.51 22.64 -9.19
C PHE A 188 15.02 22.79 -9.40
N PRO A 189 15.54 23.05 -10.62
CA PRO A 189 16.97 23.32 -10.80
C PRO A 189 17.45 24.53 -9.98
N ILE A 190 16.62 25.57 -9.87
CA ILE A 190 16.92 26.76 -9.06
C ILE A 190 16.89 26.41 -7.57
N ALA A 191 15.94 25.59 -7.12
CA ALA A 191 15.85 25.12 -5.74
C ALA A 191 17.09 24.30 -5.34
N ILE A 192 17.59 23.44 -6.25
CA ILE A 192 18.81 22.66 -6.06
C ILE A 192 20.05 23.56 -5.99
N GLU A 193 20.21 24.53 -6.91
CA GLU A 193 21.33 25.48 -6.90
C GLU A 193 21.40 26.29 -5.59
N MET A 194 20.24 26.57 -4.98
CA MET A 194 20.13 27.32 -3.74
C MET A 194 20.16 26.45 -2.47
N GLU A 195 20.39 25.15 -2.61
CA GLU A 195 20.36 24.15 -1.53
C GLU A 195 19.06 24.19 -0.71
N LEU A 196 17.94 24.54 -1.34
CA LEU A 196 16.65 24.65 -0.66
C LEU A 196 16.20 23.29 -0.13
N VAL A 197 16.39 22.23 -0.92
CA VAL A 197 16.03 20.85 -0.55
C VAL A 197 16.75 20.47 0.74
N GLN A 198 18.07 20.70 0.83
CA GLN A 198 18.87 20.39 2.01
C GLN A 198 18.43 21.19 3.25
N ASN A 199 18.13 22.49 3.10
CA ASN A 199 17.63 23.29 4.23
C ASN A 199 16.28 22.74 4.75
N LEU A 200 15.41 22.24 3.86
CA LEU A 200 14.15 21.61 4.25
C LEU A 200 14.39 20.25 4.94
N LEU A 201 15.26 19.41 4.39
CA LEU A 201 15.58 18.09 4.97
C LEU A 201 16.19 18.20 6.38
N GLN A 202 17.01 19.22 6.65
CA GLN A 202 17.53 19.49 8.00
C GLN A 202 16.41 19.70 9.03
N LEU A 203 15.29 20.29 8.63
CA LEU A 203 14.14 20.53 9.51
C LEU A 203 13.35 19.26 9.83
N LEU A 204 13.58 18.14 9.14
CA LEU A 204 13.02 16.83 9.56
C LEU A 204 13.57 16.38 10.92
N LEU A 205 14.76 16.86 11.31
CA LEU A 205 15.37 16.57 12.60
C LEU A 205 14.95 17.54 13.70
N HIS A 206 14.10 18.52 13.38
CA HIS A 206 13.65 19.52 14.33
C HIS A 206 12.81 18.89 15.46
N ASP A 207 12.95 19.39 16.69
CA ASP A 207 12.23 18.86 17.86
C ASP A 207 10.71 19.04 17.76
N ASN A 208 10.26 20.17 17.19
CA ASN A 208 8.83 20.39 16.90
C ASN A 208 8.38 19.52 15.71
N VAL A 209 7.53 18.54 16.01
CA VAL A 209 6.97 17.57 15.06
C VAL A 209 6.14 18.25 13.97
N ASP A 210 5.48 19.37 14.26
CA ASP A 210 4.65 20.10 13.29
C ASP A 210 5.49 20.65 12.14
N LEU A 211 6.73 21.09 12.41
CA LEU A 211 7.64 21.56 11.37
C LEU A 211 8.12 20.41 10.48
N ALA A 212 8.43 19.26 11.08
CA ALA A 212 8.78 18.07 10.31
C ALA A 212 7.60 17.60 9.44
N ALA A 213 6.37 17.57 9.98
CA ALA A 213 5.17 17.26 9.23
C ALA A 213 4.93 18.27 8.08
N ALA A 214 5.18 19.56 8.30
CA ALA A 214 5.08 20.58 7.26
C ALA A 214 6.07 20.35 6.11
N VAL A 215 7.32 19.96 6.43
CA VAL A 215 8.33 19.61 5.43
C VAL A 215 7.90 18.38 4.63
N ILE A 216 7.48 17.31 5.30
CA ILE A 216 7.02 16.07 4.65
C ILE A 216 5.85 16.38 3.71
N SER A 217 4.86 17.13 4.18
CA SER A 217 3.70 17.55 3.37
C SER A 217 4.11 18.40 2.15
N THR A 218 5.15 19.23 2.25
CA THR A 218 5.70 19.97 1.11
C THR A 218 6.41 19.04 0.13
N LEU A 219 7.17 18.05 0.61
CA LEU A 219 7.85 17.06 -0.25
C LEU A 219 6.87 16.15 -0.99
N VAL A 220 5.75 15.76 -0.35
CA VAL A 220 4.67 15.00 -1.00
C VAL A 220 4.16 15.76 -2.23
N GLU A 221 3.89 17.06 -2.10
CA GLU A 221 3.41 17.88 -3.22
C GLU A 221 4.48 18.10 -4.31
N TRP A 222 5.77 18.12 -3.95
CA TRP A 222 6.86 18.30 -4.92
C TRP A 222 7.17 17.04 -5.71
N LEU A 223 6.92 15.89 -5.11
CA LEU A 223 7.28 14.58 -5.64
C LEU A 223 6.02 13.77 -5.96
N ASP A 224 4.92 14.44 -6.29
CA ASP A 224 3.70 13.79 -6.74
C ASP A 224 3.90 13.26 -8.19
N PRO A 225 3.75 11.95 -8.44
CA PRO A 225 3.82 11.37 -9.79
C PRO A 225 2.84 12.00 -10.79
N ASP A 226 1.73 12.57 -10.33
CA ASP A 226 0.78 13.29 -11.18
C ASP A 226 1.39 14.55 -11.82
N LEU A 227 2.50 15.08 -11.27
CA LEU A 227 3.25 16.16 -11.91
C LEU A 227 3.88 15.71 -13.24
N LEU A 228 4.22 14.43 -13.37
CA LEU A 228 4.84 13.84 -14.55
C LEU A 228 3.81 13.50 -15.63
N GLN A 229 2.55 13.30 -15.24
CA GLN A 229 1.44 13.08 -16.15
C GLN A 229 1.02 14.43 -16.76
N SER A 230 1.70 14.84 -17.84
CA SER A 230 1.37 16.10 -18.51
C SER A 230 -0.12 16.14 -18.88
N LYS A 231 -0.82 17.17 -18.39
CA LYS A 231 -2.15 17.53 -18.88
C LYS A 231 -2.00 17.94 -20.34
N GLU A 232 -2.55 17.11 -21.23
CA GLU A 232 -2.71 17.32 -22.67
C GLU A 232 -1.45 17.11 -23.53
N GLU A 233 -1.54 16.08 -24.39
CA GLU A 233 -0.96 15.95 -25.74
C GLU A 233 0.17 16.92 -26.12
N SER A 234 1.32 16.84 -25.46
CA SER A 234 2.53 17.57 -25.88
C SER A 234 3.39 16.65 -26.74
N GLU A 235 3.45 16.96 -28.04
CA GLU A 235 4.05 16.17 -29.13
C GLU A 235 5.60 16.05 -29.08
N SER A 236 6.27 16.39 -27.97
CA SER A 236 7.73 16.34 -27.85
C SER A 236 8.20 15.63 -26.57
N GLY A 237 8.65 14.37 -26.71
CA GLY A 237 9.22 13.58 -25.61
C GLY A 237 10.47 14.17 -24.93
N GLU A 238 11.04 15.26 -25.48
CA GLU A 238 12.15 16.00 -24.85
C GLU A 238 11.71 16.80 -23.61
N GLU A 239 10.49 17.35 -23.59
CA GLU A 239 9.99 18.15 -22.46
C GLU A 239 9.63 17.25 -21.27
N GLU A 240 9.01 16.11 -21.54
CA GLU A 240 8.70 15.09 -20.53
C GLU A 240 9.98 14.52 -19.91
N ALA A 241 11.00 14.25 -20.72
CA ALA A 241 12.30 13.80 -20.23
C ALA A 241 13.00 14.86 -19.37
N ALA A 242 12.91 16.15 -19.72
CA ALA A 242 13.47 17.24 -18.93
C ALA A 242 12.74 17.44 -17.60
N LEU A 243 11.41 17.29 -17.59
CA LEU A 243 10.59 17.32 -16.39
C LEU A 243 10.96 16.16 -15.45
N LEU A 244 10.98 14.93 -15.98
CA LEU A 244 11.39 13.74 -15.22
C LEU A 244 12.80 13.90 -14.64
N ALA A 245 13.77 14.39 -15.42
CA ALA A 245 15.13 14.63 -14.92
C ALA A 245 15.17 15.66 -13.77
N SER A 246 14.32 16.69 -13.84
CA SER A 246 14.25 17.73 -12.79
C SER A 246 13.63 17.19 -11.50
N VAL A 247 12.54 16.43 -11.60
CA VAL A 247 11.88 15.77 -10.47
C VAL A 247 12.80 14.71 -9.86
N ALA A 248 13.44 13.89 -10.70
CA ALA A 248 14.38 12.86 -10.29
C ALA A 248 15.60 13.43 -9.56
N ALA A 249 16.11 14.61 -9.96
CA ALA A 249 17.20 15.27 -9.26
C ALA A 249 16.81 15.67 -7.82
N VAL A 250 15.59 16.18 -7.60
CA VAL A 250 15.08 16.49 -6.26
C VAL A 250 14.86 15.21 -5.46
N ALA A 251 14.20 14.21 -6.05
CA ALA A 251 13.95 12.92 -5.42
C ALA A 251 15.26 12.24 -5.00
N SER A 252 16.32 12.28 -5.82
CA SER A 252 17.63 11.73 -5.49
C SER A 252 18.23 12.37 -4.23
N ILE A 253 18.14 13.71 -4.08
CA ILE A 253 18.59 14.40 -2.87
C ILE A 253 17.76 13.97 -1.65
N VAL A 254 16.43 13.91 -1.79
CA VAL A 254 15.52 13.47 -0.72
C VAL A 254 15.81 12.04 -0.28
N VAL A 255 16.11 11.14 -1.21
CA VAL A 255 16.48 9.75 -0.90
C VAL A 255 17.82 9.71 -0.15
N HIS A 256 18.86 10.35 -0.68
CA HIS A 256 20.22 10.26 -0.11
C HIS A 256 20.37 10.96 1.25
N GLU A 257 19.69 12.08 1.47
CA GLU A 257 19.84 12.88 2.69
C GLU A 257 18.63 12.79 3.64
N GLY A 258 17.46 12.39 3.13
CA GLY A 258 16.19 12.45 3.85
C GLY A 258 15.57 11.10 4.25
N ALA A 259 15.94 9.98 3.61
CA ALA A 259 15.28 8.69 3.83
C ALA A 259 15.29 8.24 5.31
N GLU A 260 16.45 8.27 5.97
CA GLU A 260 16.56 7.85 7.37
C GLU A 260 15.87 8.83 8.36
N PRO A 261 15.99 10.16 8.21
CA PRO A 261 15.18 11.11 8.97
C PRO A 261 13.67 10.90 8.80
N LEU A 262 13.18 10.64 7.58
CA LEU A 262 11.76 10.37 7.31
C LEU A 262 11.28 9.14 8.09
N VAL A 263 12.04 8.04 8.01
CA VAL A 263 11.71 6.78 8.70
C VAL A 263 11.81 6.93 10.24
N SER A 264 12.77 7.70 10.73
CA SER A 264 12.90 8.00 12.17
C SER A 264 11.69 8.77 12.71
N ASN A 265 11.11 9.67 11.90
CA ASN A 265 9.97 10.49 12.27
C ASN A 265 8.66 9.68 12.47
N LEU A 266 8.54 8.49 11.88
CA LEU A 266 7.33 7.64 11.99
C LEU A 266 6.91 7.38 13.45
N SER A 267 7.88 7.19 14.36
CA SER A 267 7.59 6.96 15.79
C SER A 267 6.88 8.12 16.50
N ARG A 268 7.20 9.37 16.16
CA ARG A 268 6.68 10.57 16.83
C ARG A 268 5.48 11.19 16.12
N LEU A 269 5.35 10.93 14.82
CA LEU A 269 4.18 11.29 14.02
C LEU A 269 2.95 10.41 14.34
N ASN A 270 3.14 9.33 15.09
CA ASN A 270 2.08 8.44 15.58
C ASN A 270 1.22 9.06 16.70
N SER A 271 1.53 10.29 17.13
CA SER A 271 0.89 10.96 18.26
C SER A 271 -0.34 11.76 17.82
N ASN A 272 -1.48 11.13 17.53
CA ASN A 272 -2.76 11.84 17.44
C ASN A 272 -3.85 11.16 18.27
N ASN A 273 -4.67 12.01 18.90
CA ASN A 273 -5.44 11.78 20.12
C ASN A 273 -6.74 10.96 19.97
N GLU A 274 -6.90 10.18 18.91
CA GLU A 274 -8.05 9.28 18.71
C GLU A 274 -7.49 7.91 18.34
N GLU A 275 -7.77 6.89 19.17
CA GLU A 275 -7.14 5.55 19.11
C GLU A 275 -7.30 4.81 17.76
N ASP A 276 -8.11 5.35 16.84
CA ASP A 276 -8.51 4.69 15.59
C ASP A 276 -8.14 5.46 14.28
N GLU A 277 -7.62 6.70 14.34
CA GLU A 277 -7.28 7.46 13.11
C GLU A 277 -5.77 7.47 12.83
N VAL A 278 -5.40 7.15 11.58
CA VAL A 278 -4.01 7.26 11.11
C VAL A 278 -3.58 8.73 11.17
N GLY A 279 -2.50 9.00 11.91
CA GLY A 279 -1.94 10.34 11.98
C GLY A 279 -1.54 10.82 10.58
N LYS A 280 -2.07 11.98 10.16
CA LYS A 280 -1.79 12.58 8.84
C LYS A 280 -0.29 12.61 8.49
N GLY A 281 0.57 12.86 9.48
CA GLY A 281 2.01 12.86 9.27
C GLY A 281 2.58 11.50 8.86
N ILE A 282 2.08 10.39 9.40
CA ILE A 282 2.46 9.04 8.96
C ILE A 282 1.98 8.80 7.54
N GLU A 283 0.73 9.17 7.24
CA GLU A 283 0.20 9.01 5.88
C GLU A 283 1.04 9.80 4.86
N ASP A 284 1.38 11.05 5.17
CA ASP A 284 2.25 11.87 4.32
C ASP A 284 3.64 11.21 4.11
N VAL A 285 4.22 10.53 5.12
CA VAL A 285 5.48 9.76 4.95
C VAL A 285 5.27 8.54 4.05
N MET A 286 4.19 7.79 4.23
CA MET A 286 3.89 6.59 3.44
C MET A 286 3.63 6.96 1.97
N THR A 287 2.84 8.01 1.73
CA THR A 287 2.61 8.57 0.39
C THR A 287 3.91 9.06 -0.24
N LEU A 288 4.77 9.76 0.52
CA LEU A 288 6.07 10.19 -0.02
C LEU A 288 6.94 9.01 -0.43
N ILE A 289 6.97 7.93 0.35
CA ILE A 289 7.72 6.71 0.01
C ILE A 289 7.14 6.03 -1.23
N GLU A 290 5.82 5.91 -1.33
CA GLU A 290 5.13 5.38 -2.51
C GLU A 290 5.48 6.18 -3.77
N ASN A 291 5.34 7.51 -3.70
CA ASN A 291 5.69 8.42 -4.76
C ASN A 291 7.15 8.27 -5.22
N LEU A 292 8.09 8.17 -4.28
CA LEU A 292 9.51 7.96 -4.58
C LEU A 292 9.75 6.60 -5.27
N ILE A 293 9.06 5.54 -4.86
CA ILE A 293 9.15 4.21 -5.49
C ILE A 293 8.57 4.23 -6.91
N GLU A 294 7.49 4.97 -7.14
CA GLU A 294 6.91 5.13 -8.47
C GLU A 294 7.84 5.93 -9.39
N ILE A 295 8.40 7.05 -8.91
CA ILE A 295 9.39 7.85 -9.66
C ILE A 295 10.63 7.00 -9.99
N ASP A 296 11.09 6.13 -9.08
CA ASP A 296 12.19 5.17 -9.33
C ASP A 296 11.86 4.26 -10.51
N SER A 297 10.64 3.72 -10.54
CA SER A 297 10.16 2.88 -11.64
C SER A 297 10.03 3.63 -12.97
N LEU A 298 9.60 4.89 -12.95
CA LEU A 298 9.57 5.74 -14.15
C LEU A 298 10.98 6.08 -14.66
N CYS A 299 11.91 6.38 -13.74
CA CYS A 299 13.31 6.64 -14.08
C CYS A 299 13.96 5.41 -14.72
N ALA A 300 13.67 4.21 -14.26
CA ALA A 300 14.19 2.97 -14.85
C ALA A 300 13.78 2.75 -16.32
N LEU A 301 12.70 3.39 -16.80
CA LEU A 301 12.30 3.37 -18.21
C LEU A 301 13.16 4.30 -19.09
N VAL A 302 13.89 5.23 -18.48
CA VAL A 302 14.73 6.22 -19.15
C VAL A 302 16.19 5.97 -18.76
N GLU A 303 16.93 5.21 -19.57
CA GLU A 303 18.31 4.73 -19.29
C GLU A 303 19.32 5.76 -18.76
N LYS A 304 19.05 7.07 -18.88
CA LYS A 304 19.93 8.16 -18.47
C LYS A 304 19.65 8.72 -17.07
N VAL A 305 18.59 8.31 -16.39
CA VAL A 305 18.17 8.86 -15.10
C VAL A 305 18.06 7.74 -14.07
N ALA A 306 18.87 7.82 -13.01
CA ALA A 306 18.79 6.91 -11.87
C ALA A 306 18.70 7.72 -10.58
N LEU A 307 17.72 7.40 -9.73
CA LEU A 307 17.55 8.06 -8.43
C LEU A 307 18.69 7.72 -7.47
N VAL A 308 19.16 6.47 -7.50
CA VAL A 308 20.22 5.95 -6.64
C VAL A 308 21.37 5.44 -7.53
N PRO A 309 22.42 6.23 -7.79
CA PRO A 309 23.45 5.87 -8.77
C PRO A 309 24.29 4.63 -8.41
N ASN A 310 24.38 4.32 -7.11
CA ASN A 310 25.22 3.24 -6.58
C ASN A 310 24.45 1.94 -6.28
N GLU A 311 23.13 1.96 -6.37
CA GLU A 311 22.27 0.82 -6.03
C GLU A 311 21.32 0.51 -7.18
N LYS A 312 20.81 -0.73 -7.24
CA LYS A 312 20.00 -1.19 -8.36
C LYS A 312 18.57 -0.59 -8.31
N SER A 313 18.03 -0.32 -7.13
CA SER A 313 16.72 0.32 -6.95
C SER A 313 16.62 1.08 -5.63
N LEU A 314 15.66 2.00 -5.57
CA LEU A 314 15.30 2.70 -4.33
C LEU A 314 14.83 1.75 -3.21
N ALA A 315 14.11 0.67 -3.56
CA ALA A 315 13.57 -0.22 -2.54
C ALA A 315 14.68 -0.97 -1.79
N ALA A 316 15.73 -1.39 -2.51
CA ALA A 316 16.92 -1.97 -1.89
C ALA A 316 17.62 -0.96 -0.97
N HIS A 317 17.70 0.31 -1.39
CA HIS A 317 18.23 1.41 -0.57
C HIS A 317 17.48 1.58 0.74
N LEU A 318 16.16 1.69 0.67
CA LEU A 318 15.30 1.85 1.84
C LEU A 318 15.44 0.66 2.80
N CYS A 319 15.50 -0.57 2.29
CA CYS A 319 15.64 -1.77 3.13
C CYS A 319 17.02 -1.89 3.78
N LYS A 320 18.08 -1.41 3.11
CA LYS A 320 19.46 -1.50 3.57
C LYS A 320 19.82 -0.41 4.57
N ASP A 321 19.51 0.84 4.21
CA ASP A 321 20.00 2.03 4.91
C ASP A 321 19.00 2.58 5.93
N THR A 322 17.75 2.09 5.93
CA THR A 322 16.73 2.49 6.91
C THR A 322 16.12 1.31 7.68
N LYS A 323 15.25 1.61 8.64
CA LYS A 323 14.42 0.62 9.36
C LYS A 323 12.95 0.60 8.91
N LEU A 324 12.65 1.05 7.69
CA LEU A 324 11.30 1.08 7.15
C LEU A 324 10.66 -0.31 7.11
N LEU A 325 11.37 -1.31 6.57
CA LEU A 325 10.85 -2.69 6.46
C LEU A 325 10.46 -3.23 7.84
N SER A 326 11.33 -3.05 8.83
CA SER A 326 11.09 -3.43 10.22
C SER A 326 9.88 -2.72 10.82
N TRP A 327 9.74 -1.41 10.58
CA TRP A 327 8.60 -0.64 11.05
C TRP A 327 7.30 -1.15 10.45
N CYS A 328 7.26 -1.36 9.12
CA CYS A 328 6.08 -1.88 8.45
C CYS A 328 5.68 -3.25 9.02
N PHE A 329 6.62 -4.17 9.23
CA PHE A 329 6.29 -5.48 9.84
C PHE A 329 5.76 -5.37 11.27
N GLN A 330 6.28 -4.45 12.09
CA GLN A 330 5.71 -4.18 13.42
C GLN A 330 4.25 -3.71 13.32
N GLN A 331 3.95 -2.81 12.38
CA GLN A 331 2.58 -2.34 12.17
C GLN A 331 1.63 -3.46 11.72
N VAL A 332 2.12 -4.41 10.91
CA VAL A 332 1.32 -5.59 10.53
C VAL A 332 1.06 -6.52 11.72
N GLU A 333 2.08 -6.75 12.55
CA GLU A 333 2.00 -7.57 13.77
C GLU A 333 1.04 -6.98 14.81
N GLU A 334 1.11 -5.67 15.04
CA GLU A 334 0.27 -4.94 16.01
C GLU A 334 -1.23 -4.98 15.68
N ASN A 335 -1.60 -5.27 14.42
CA ASN A 335 -2.99 -5.38 13.99
C ASN A 335 -3.79 -4.07 14.13
N GLY A 336 -3.13 -2.93 13.94
CA GLY A 336 -3.76 -1.60 13.99
C GLY A 336 -4.29 -1.11 12.64
N SER A 337 -4.73 0.15 12.61
CA SER A 337 -5.20 0.87 11.42
C SER A 337 -4.13 1.02 10.33
N LEU A 338 -2.85 1.04 10.72
CA LEU A 338 -1.69 1.16 9.82
C LEU A 338 -1.31 -0.13 9.10
N ARG A 339 -1.91 -1.28 9.47
CA ARG A 339 -1.53 -2.59 8.90
C ARG A 339 -1.62 -2.60 7.37
N ASP A 340 -2.75 -2.14 6.84
CA ASP A 340 -3.03 -2.29 5.40
C ASP A 340 -2.09 -1.39 4.60
N ARG A 341 -1.88 -0.16 5.09
CA ARG A 341 -0.90 0.78 4.52
C ARG A 341 0.54 0.25 4.59
N ALA A 342 0.91 -0.41 5.68
CA ALA A 342 2.21 -1.06 5.81
C ALA A 342 2.38 -2.23 4.81
N LEU A 343 1.34 -3.04 4.60
CA LEU A 343 1.35 -4.11 3.61
C LEU A 343 1.45 -3.56 2.18
N GLU A 344 0.77 -2.47 1.86
CA GLU A 344 0.89 -1.80 0.56
C GLU A 344 2.34 -1.41 0.27
N ILE A 345 3.01 -0.69 1.19
CA ILE A 345 4.41 -0.28 1.01
C ILE A 345 5.36 -1.48 0.88
N ILE A 346 5.18 -2.53 1.70
CA ILE A 346 6.00 -3.74 1.55
C ILE A 346 5.72 -4.40 0.19
N SER A 347 4.46 -4.41 -0.28
CA SER A 347 4.08 -5.02 -1.57
C SER A 347 4.65 -4.29 -2.79
N LEU A 348 4.95 -2.99 -2.67
CA LEU A 348 5.66 -2.22 -3.70
C LEU A 348 7.16 -2.54 -3.73
N MET A 349 7.77 -2.80 -2.57
CA MET A 349 9.21 -3.10 -2.47
C MET A 349 9.51 -4.57 -2.76
N ALA A 350 8.72 -5.50 -2.22
CA ALA A 350 9.00 -6.94 -2.22
C ALA A 350 9.23 -7.59 -3.60
N PRO A 351 8.58 -7.17 -4.71
CA PRO A 351 8.82 -7.76 -6.03
C PRO A 351 10.20 -7.45 -6.64
N LYS A 352 10.94 -6.47 -6.11
CA LYS A 352 12.26 -6.08 -6.61
C LYS A 352 13.34 -7.05 -6.07
N GLU A 353 14.01 -7.79 -6.95
CA GLU A 353 14.96 -8.86 -6.59
C GLU A 353 16.13 -8.38 -5.70
N ASP A 354 16.60 -7.16 -5.95
CA ASP A 354 17.69 -6.53 -5.24
C ASP A 354 17.37 -6.15 -3.78
N VAL A 355 16.09 -6.13 -3.39
CA VAL A 355 15.70 -6.01 -1.97
C VAL A 355 16.24 -7.20 -1.16
N TYR A 356 16.34 -8.38 -1.76
CA TYR A 356 16.84 -9.59 -1.10
C TYR A 356 18.38 -9.67 -1.12
N ASP A 357 19.05 -8.93 -2.03
CA ASP A 357 20.49 -8.67 -1.95
C ASP A 357 20.80 -7.84 -0.68
N ALA A 358 19.93 -6.88 -0.35
CA ALA A 358 20.04 -6.03 0.84
C ALA A 358 19.65 -6.75 2.15
N VAL A 359 18.49 -7.42 2.15
CA VAL A 359 17.93 -8.12 3.33
C VAL A 359 17.44 -9.50 2.90
N SER A 360 18.31 -10.50 3.03
CA SER A 360 18.02 -11.86 2.57
C SER A 360 17.20 -12.70 3.56
N ASP A 361 17.25 -12.40 4.87
CA ASP A 361 16.55 -13.15 5.92
C ASP A 361 15.46 -12.29 6.57
N TRP A 362 14.21 -12.49 6.17
CA TRP A 362 13.06 -11.77 6.72
C TRP A 362 12.48 -12.44 7.98
N SER A 363 12.99 -13.60 8.38
CA SER A 363 12.59 -14.27 9.63
C SER A 363 13.31 -13.70 10.86
N ARG A 364 14.33 -12.87 10.65
CA ARG A 364 15.17 -12.30 11.70
C ARG A 364 15.46 -10.82 11.49
N LEU A 365 14.40 -10.05 11.24
CA LEU A 365 14.52 -8.62 11.05
C LEU A 365 14.86 -7.92 12.38
N PRO A 366 15.72 -6.89 12.35
CA PRO A 366 15.96 -6.08 13.54
C PRO A 366 14.67 -5.32 13.90
N PRO A 367 14.35 -5.12 15.19
CA PRO A 367 13.22 -4.28 15.56
C PRO A 367 13.46 -2.84 15.12
N TYR A 368 12.40 -2.12 14.76
CA TYR A 368 12.49 -0.70 14.50
C TYR A 368 12.76 0.06 15.80
N VAL A 369 13.75 0.95 15.76
CA VAL A 369 14.11 1.87 16.84
C VAL A 369 14.30 3.23 16.20
N SER A 370 13.51 4.21 16.62
CA SER A 370 13.68 5.58 16.15
C SER A 370 14.85 6.26 16.85
N SER A 371 15.59 7.09 16.11
CA SER A 371 16.58 8.01 16.67
C SER A 371 15.97 9.05 17.64
N PHE A 372 14.66 9.33 17.55
CA PHE A 372 13.94 10.23 18.45
C PHE A 372 13.34 9.54 19.67
N ALA A 373 13.38 8.20 19.74
CA ALA A 373 12.87 7.50 20.91
C ALA A 373 13.79 7.75 22.10
N GLU A 374 13.30 8.48 23.11
CA GLU A 374 14.00 8.63 24.38
C GLU A 374 14.27 7.23 24.97
N GLN A 375 15.51 7.00 25.40
CA GLN A 375 15.84 5.82 26.22
C GLN A 375 15.00 5.93 27.50
N LYS A 376 13.87 5.22 27.56
CA LYS A 376 13.08 5.12 28.78
C LYS A 376 14.00 4.60 29.90
N GLU A 377 14.31 5.49 30.85
CA GLU A 377 15.08 5.19 32.08
C GLU A 377 14.28 4.34 33.09
N ASP A 378 13.11 3.83 32.72
CA ASP A 378 12.39 2.87 33.54
C ASP A 378 12.97 1.47 33.31
N GLY A 379 13.63 0.93 34.34
CA GLY A 379 14.24 -0.40 34.43
C GLY A 379 13.32 -1.62 34.24
N LYS A 380 12.27 -1.49 33.42
CA LYS A 380 11.70 -2.57 32.63
C LYS A 380 12.10 -2.30 31.19
N THR A 381 13.28 -2.77 30.81
CA THR A 381 13.56 -3.12 29.42
C THR A 381 12.43 -4.04 28.97
N GLN A 382 11.41 -3.46 28.33
CA GLN A 382 10.57 -4.22 27.42
C GLN A 382 11.57 -4.85 26.46
N ASP A 383 11.51 -6.18 26.37
CA ASP A 383 12.54 -7.01 25.77
C ASP A 383 12.63 -6.74 24.26
N ASN A 384 13.15 -5.58 23.86
CA ASN A 384 13.43 -5.17 22.48
C ASN A 384 14.61 -5.99 21.89
N SER A 385 14.97 -7.10 22.53
CA SER A 385 15.88 -8.13 22.02
C SER A 385 15.16 -9.13 21.10
N ALA A 386 13.84 -9.12 21.00
CA ALA A 386 13.11 -10.01 20.11
C ALA A 386 13.28 -9.54 18.65
N THR A 387 13.95 -10.36 17.85
CA THR A 387 13.96 -10.21 16.39
C THR A 387 12.56 -10.39 15.84
N LEU A 388 12.18 -9.58 14.85
CA LEU A 388 10.89 -9.70 14.16
C LEU A 388 10.95 -10.83 13.14
N ASP A 389 9.98 -11.74 13.20
CA ASP A 389 9.81 -12.79 12.20
C ASP A 389 8.76 -12.35 11.17
N GLY A 390 9.21 -11.65 10.14
CA GLY A 390 8.35 -11.14 9.07
C GLY A 390 7.65 -12.25 8.30
N ILE A 391 8.27 -13.42 8.16
CA ILE A 391 7.65 -14.57 7.49
C ILE A 391 6.49 -15.11 8.33
N GLU A 392 6.67 -15.30 9.64
CA GLU A 392 5.59 -15.73 10.53
C GLU A 392 4.45 -14.70 10.56
N ILE A 393 4.75 -13.39 10.63
CA ILE A 393 3.76 -12.30 10.60
C ILE A 393 2.89 -12.38 9.32
N LEU A 394 3.50 -12.58 8.15
CA LEU A 394 2.78 -12.72 6.89
C LEU A 394 1.92 -13.99 6.84
N LEU A 395 2.47 -15.11 7.30
CA LEU A 395 1.73 -16.37 7.36
C LEU A 395 0.52 -16.28 8.29
N GLN A 396 0.64 -15.60 9.44
CA GLN A 396 -0.47 -15.35 10.35
C GLN A 396 -1.53 -14.43 9.73
N THR A 397 -1.10 -13.40 9.00
CA THR A 397 -2.00 -12.48 8.28
C THR A 397 -2.86 -13.25 7.27
N VAL A 398 -2.25 -14.10 6.44
CA VAL A 398 -2.97 -14.95 5.49
C VAL A 398 -3.78 -16.05 6.18
N ALA A 399 -3.28 -16.58 7.30
CA ALA A 399 -3.98 -17.61 8.07
C ALA A 399 -5.33 -17.14 8.60
N ALA A 400 -5.56 -15.85 8.80
CA ALA A 400 -6.87 -15.29 9.15
C ALA A 400 -7.97 -15.63 8.12
N PHE A 401 -7.58 -15.85 6.85
CA PHE A 401 -8.47 -16.16 5.73
C PHE A 401 -8.54 -17.64 5.37
N ARG A 402 -7.80 -18.52 6.08
CA ARG A 402 -7.66 -19.95 5.73
C ARG A 402 -8.97 -20.75 5.61
N LYS A 403 -10.07 -20.24 6.18
CA LYS A 403 -11.38 -20.92 6.28
C LYS A 403 -12.57 -20.05 5.88
N ARG A 404 -12.35 -18.80 5.48
CA ARG A 404 -13.43 -17.86 5.17
C ARG A 404 -13.12 -17.07 3.91
N GLN A 405 -14.17 -16.58 3.26
CA GLN A 405 -13.97 -15.54 2.26
C GLN A 405 -13.58 -14.24 2.95
N PRO A 406 -12.81 -13.37 2.28
CA PRO A 406 -12.78 -11.95 2.60
C PRO A 406 -14.22 -11.40 2.68
N ALA A 407 -14.43 -10.39 3.51
CA ALA A 407 -15.74 -9.77 3.72
C ALA A 407 -16.02 -8.65 2.71
N ASP A 408 -14.98 -7.89 2.34
CA ASP A 408 -15.02 -6.69 1.52
C ASP A 408 -13.74 -6.58 0.66
N GLU A 409 -13.65 -5.52 -0.15
CA GLU A 409 -12.50 -5.26 -1.02
C GLU A 409 -11.22 -4.95 -0.24
N THR A 410 -11.31 -4.33 0.94
CA THR A 410 -10.13 -4.02 1.77
C THR A 410 -9.50 -5.31 2.33
N GLU A 411 -10.31 -6.28 2.75
CA GLU A 411 -9.79 -7.59 3.16
C GLU A 411 -9.20 -8.39 1.99
N VAL A 412 -9.71 -8.21 0.77
CA VAL A 412 -9.13 -8.81 -0.44
C VAL A 412 -7.76 -8.21 -0.68
N GLU A 413 -7.67 -6.90 -0.73
CA GLU A 413 -6.42 -6.17 -0.95
C GLU A 413 -5.37 -6.55 0.10
N ARG A 414 -5.74 -6.58 1.38
CA ARG A 414 -4.86 -7.06 2.47
C ARG A 414 -4.31 -8.46 2.18
N LEU A 415 -5.18 -9.38 1.76
CA LEU A 415 -4.80 -10.77 1.49
C LEU A 415 -3.96 -10.90 0.22
N GLU A 416 -4.27 -10.15 -0.83
CA GLU A 416 -3.53 -10.13 -2.09
C GLU A 416 -2.13 -9.50 -1.90
N ASN A 417 -2.04 -8.39 -1.16
CA ASN A 417 -0.77 -7.75 -0.80
C ASN A 417 0.10 -8.70 0.02
N ALA A 418 -0.43 -9.30 1.10
CA ALA A 418 0.30 -10.30 1.89
C ALA A 418 0.71 -11.52 1.04
N GLY A 419 -0.15 -11.96 0.13
CA GLY A 419 0.10 -13.04 -0.81
C GLY A 419 1.25 -12.76 -1.77
N LEU A 420 1.28 -11.56 -2.35
CA LEU A 420 2.33 -11.07 -3.23
C LEU A 420 3.66 -11.00 -2.48
N ILE A 421 3.68 -10.40 -1.29
CA ILE A 421 4.89 -10.26 -0.47
C ILE A 421 5.50 -11.64 -0.19
N VAL A 422 4.71 -12.61 0.26
CA VAL A 422 5.21 -13.98 0.50
C VAL A 422 5.68 -14.63 -0.81
N THR A 423 4.96 -14.46 -1.90
CA THR A 423 5.37 -15.02 -3.20
C THR A 423 6.75 -14.52 -3.61
N SER A 424 6.97 -13.21 -3.52
CA SER A 424 8.27 -12.59 -3.83
C SER A 424 9.35 -13.05 -2.85
N ALA A 425 9.08 -13.07 -1.55
CA ALA A 425 10.03 -13.48 -0.53
C ALA A 425 10.54 -14.91 -0.72
N LEU A 426 9.67 -15.83 -1.15
CA LEU A 426 10.01 -17.23 -1.44
C LEU A 426 10.70 -17.42 -2.79
N THR A 427 10.44 -16.52 -3.74
CA THR A 427 11.04 -16.57 -5.09
C THR A 427 12.50 -16.16 -5.04
N PHE A 428 12.81 -15.09 -4.31
CA PHE A 428 14.13 -14.44 -4.36
C PHE A 428 15.07 -14.79 -3.18
N SER A 429 14.60 -15.45 -2.12
CA SER A 429 15.45 -15.86 -1.00
C SER A 429 15.19 -17.29 -0.54
N SER A 430 16.22 -18.14 -0.59
CA SER A 430 16.17 -19.50 -0.06
C SER A 430 16.11 -19.54 1.47
N THR A 431 16.69 -18.55 2.17
CA THR A 431 16.56 -18.40 3.62
C THR A 431 15.09 -18.20 4.03
N ASN A 432 14.35 -17.38 3.27
CA ASN A 432 12.92 -17.18 3.51
C ASN A 432 12.11 -18.45 3.25
N VAL A 433 12.53 -19.30 2.30
CA VAL A 433 11.93 -20.63 2.10
C VAL A 433 12.18 -21.54 3.31
N GLU A 434 13.38 -21.54 3.88
CA GLU A 434 13.66 -22.30 5.11
C GLU A 434 12.79 -21.85 6.29
N ALA A 435 12.63 -20.55 6.47
CA ALA A 435 11.74 -19.97 7.47
C ALA A 435 10.27 -20.38 7.23
N PHE A 436 9.78 -20.28 5.99
CA PHE A 436 8.44 -20.69 5.60
C PHE A 436 8.16 -22.17 5.88
N LEU A 437 9.11 -23.06 5.62
CA LEU A 437 8.99 -24.48 5.96
C LEU A 437 8.94 -24.69 7.48
N SER A 438 9.79 -23.99 8.22
CA SER A 438 9.85 -24.07 9.69
C SER A 438 8.56 -23.59 10.34
N ALA A 439 7.92 -22.57 9.75
CA ALA A 439 6.64 -21.99 10.16
C ALA A 439 5.39 -22.76 9.68
N GLN A 440 5.53 -23.99 9.15
CA GLN A 440 4.42 -24.81 8.63
C GLN A 440 3.63 -24.13 7.49
N GLY A 441 4.32 -23.39 6.63
CA GLY A 441 3.71 -22.68 5.50
C GLY A 441 3.00 -23.63 4.51
N ILE A 442 3.55 -24.82 4.26
CA ILE A 442 2.93 -25.84 3.39
C ILE A 442 1.59 -26.32 3.96
N GLU A 443 1.50 -26.50 5.28
CA GLU A 443 0.28 -26.88 5.97
C GLU A 443 -0.78 -25.78 5.89
N LEU A 444 -0.38 -24.51 5.96
CA LEU A 444 -1.28 -23.39 5.73
C LEU A 444 -1.83 -23.40 4.31
N VAL A 445 -0.99 -23.58 3.29
CA VAL A 445 -1.41 -23.69 1.88
C VAL A 445 -2.46 -24.79 1.71
N ILE A 446 -2.19 -25.98 2.26
CA ILE A 446 -3.12 -27.11 2.22
C ILE A 446 -4.47 -26.76 2.87
N ARG A 447 -4.47 -26.05 4.01
CA ARG A 447 -5.72 -25.63 4.69
C ARG A 447 -6.52 -24.68 3.81
N CYS A 448 -5.90 -23.66 3.21
CA CYS A 448 -6.58 -22.72 2.32
C CYS A 448 -7.17 -23.42 1.08
N LEU A 449 -6.41 -24.31 0.44
CA LEU A 449 -6.87 -25.08 -0.72
C LEU A 449 -8.01 -26.04 -0.39
N LYS A 450 -7.99 -26.64 0.81
CA LYS A 450 -9.05 -27.55 1.27
C LYS A 450 -10.40 -26.84 1.35
N GLU A 451 -10.42 -25.62 1.85
CA GLU A 451 -11.65 -24.84 2.06
C GLU A 451 -12.15 -24.16 0.77
N ARG A 452 -11.29 -24.04 -0.25
CA ARG A 452 -11.63 -23.49 -1.59
C ARG A 452 -12.13 -22.05 -1.55
N VAL A 453 -11.62 -21.29 -0.58
CA VAL A 453 -11.83 -19.85 -0.44
C VAL A 453 -10.81 -19.08 -1.29
N HIS A 454 -10.99 -17.76 -1.44
CA HIS A 454 -10.13 -16.89 -2.25
C HIS A 454 -8.66 -17.01 -1.87
N ALA A 455 -8.35 -17.12 -0.56
CA ALA A 455 -7.01 -17.38 -0.06
C ALA A 455 -6.35 -18.62 -0.70
N GLY A 456 -7.11 -19.64 -1.07
CA GLY A 456 -6.58 -20.82 -1.77
C GLY A 456 -5.95 -20.50 -3.13
N GLY A 457 -6.46 -19.51 -3.86
CA GLY A 457 -5.85 -19.05 -5.11
C GLY A 457 -4.61 -18.19 -4.86
N ILE A 458 -4.63 -17.39 -3.79
CA ILE A 458 -3.53 -16.50 -3.41
C ILE A 458 -2.30 -17.26 -2.92
N VAL A 459 -2.47 -18.37 -2.20
CA VAL A 459 -1.35 -19.13 -1.62
C VAL A 459 -0.79 -20.23 -2.53
N LEU A 460 -1.46 -20.57 -3.64
CA LEU A 460 -0.98 -21.61 -4.56
C LEU A 460 0.36 -21.23 -5.22
N PRO A 461 0.59 -19.97 -5.64
CA PRO A 461 1.89 -19.52 -6.17
C PRO A 461 3.06 -19.68 -5.22
N TRP A 462 2.85 -19.74 -3.89
CA TRP A 462 3.93 -19.92 -2.91
C TRP A 462 4.71 -21.24 -3.08
N LEU A 463 4.16 -22.18 -3.85
CA LEU A 463 4.74 -23.48 -4.12
C LEU A 463 5.41 -23.58 -5.52
N ASP A 464 5.46 -22.49 -6.28
CA ASP A 464 6.11 -22.43 -7.60
C ASP A 464 7.62 -22.17 -7.46
N TRP A 465 8.37 -23.22 -7.15
CA TRP A 465 9.79 -23.10 -6.86
C TRP A 465 10.68 -23.32 -8.08
N THR A 466 11.65 -22.42 -8.27
CA THR A 466 12.54 -22.41 -9.43
C THR A 466 14.03 -22.36 -9.09
N GLY A 467 14.42 -22.15 -7.82
CA GLY A 467 15.82 -22.00 -7.42
C GLY A 467 16.64 -23.29 -7.41
N THR A 468 17.94 -23.19 -7.11
CA THR A 468 18.90 -24.32 -7.19
C THR A 468 19.27 -24.91 -5.83
N ASP A 469 18.97 -24.20 -4.75
CA ASP A 469 19.32 -24.60 -3.40
C ASP A 469 18.61 -25.89 -2.94
N HIS A 470 19.24 -26.60 -2.00
CA HIS A 470 18.71 -27.85 -1.47
C HIS A 470 17.35 -27.67 -0.78
N VAL A 471 17.05 -26.47 -0.25
CA VAL A 471 15.77 -26.19 0.43
C VAL A 471 14.56 -26.48 -0.45
N TYR A 472 14.61 -26.17 -1.75
CA TYR A 472 13.48 -26.40 -2.68
C TYR A 472 13.18 -27.89 -2.86
N LYS A 473 14.23 -28.72 -2.80
CA LYS A 473 14.07 -30.17 -2.79
C LYS A 473 13.41 -30.65 -1.50
N THR A 474 13.89 -30.18 -0.34
CA THR A 474 13.27 -30.49 0.96
C THR A 474 11.80 -30.07 0.99
N ALA A 475 11.48 -28.89 0.43
CA ALA A 475 10.13 -28.37 0.33
C ALA A 475 9.22 -29.29 -0.49
N CYS A 476 9.67 -29.74 -1.66
CA CYS A 476 8.94 -30.68 -2.51
C CYS A 476 8.70 -32.03 -1.83
N GLU A 477 9.70 -32.53 -1.10
CA GLU A 477 9.58 -33.77 -0.33
C GLU A 477 8.53 -33.61 0.79
N HIS A 478 8.56 -32.49 1.51
CA HIS A 478 7.59 -32.16 2.55
C HIS A 478 6.16 -32.07 2.01
N MET A 479 5.95 -31.50 0.81
CA MET A 479 4.62 -31.48 0.17
C MET A 479 4.03 -32.87 -0.02
N ILE A 480 4.84 -33.86 -0.40
CA ILE A 480 4.37 -35.24 -0.60
C ILE A 480 4.04 -35.89 0.74
N VAL A 481 4.86 -35.66 1.76
CA VAL A 481 4.63 -36.16 3.13
C VAL A 481 3.36 -35.54 3.72
N ALA A 482 3.16 -34.23 3.58
CA ALA A 482 1.99 -33.49 4.04
C ALA A 482 0.68 -33.83 3.28
N GLY A 483 0.75 -34.63 2.21
CA GLY A 483 -0.41 -35.10 1.46
C GLY A 483 -0.97 -34.08 0.46
N PHE A 484 -0.14 -33.13 0.01
CA PHE A 484 -0.53 -32.07 -0.92
C PHE A 484 -1.14 -32.58 -2.23
N LEU A 485 -0.73 -33.75 -2.73
CA LEU A 485 -1.23 -34.35 -3.97
C LEU A 485 -2.76 -34.53 -4.01
N LYS A 486 -3.41 -34.66 -2.86
CA LYS A 486 -4.88 -34.75 -2.77
C LYS A 486 -5.56 -33.45 -3.24
N TYR A 487 -4.86 -32.33 -3.17
CA TYR A 487 -5.36 -30.99 -3.51
C TYR A 487 -4.82 -30.53 -4.86
N LEU A 488 -3.54 -30.77 -5.16
CA LEU A 488 -2.94 -30.42 -6.46
C LEU A 488 -3.62 -31.12 -7.65
N LEU A 489 -3.84 -32.44 -7.56
CA LEU A 489 -4.31 -33.20 -8.72
C LEU A 489 -5.75 -32.85 -9.12
N PRO A 490 -6.70 -32.63 -8.20
CA PRO A 490 -7.99 -32.07 -8.58
C PRO A 490 -7.89 -30.71 -9.28
N LEU A 491 -7.00 -29.80 -8.84
CA LEU A 491 -6.79 -28.50 -9.48
C LEU A 491 -6.33 -28.65 -10.93
N LEU A 492 -5.37 -29.55 -11.17
CA LEU A 492 -4.89 -29.88 -12.53
C LEU A 492 -6.03 -30.37 -13.44
N MET A 493 -6.98 -31.11 -12.87
CA MET A 493 -8.18 -31.60 -13.58
C MET A 493 -9.28 -30.55 -13.72
N GLY A 494 -9.06 -29.29 -13.31
CA GLY A 494 -10.07 -28.21 -13.33
C GLY A 494 -11.17 -28.38 -12.27
N ASN A 495 -10.98 -29.27 -11.29
CA ASN A 495 -11.94 -29.59 -10.26
C ASN A 495 -11.54 -28.99 -8.91
N HIS A 496 -12.53 -28.76 -8.05
CA HIS A 496 -12.29 -28.32 -6.66
C HIS A 496 -11.45 -27.03 -6.55
N THR A 497 -11.57 -26.14 -7.55
CA THR A 497 -10.83 -24.89 -7.61
C THR A 497 -11.26 -23.89 -6.52
N PRO A 498 -10.32 -23.15 -5.94
CA PRO A 498 -10.60 -21.99 -5.10
C PRO A 498 -11.57 -21.03 -5.78
N LYS A 499 -12.50 -20.50 -5.01
CA LYS A 499 -13.44 -19.48 -5.47
C LYS A 499 -12.78 -18.11 -5.35
N SER A 500 -12.80 -17.31 -6.42
CA SER A 500 -12.48 -15.89 -6.35
C SER A 500 -13.42 -15.19 -5.36
N PHE A 501 -12.93 -14.14 -4.69
CA PHE A 501 -13.82 -13.15 -4.09
C PHE A 501 -14.53 -12.42 -5.24
N ASP A 502 -15.84 -12.19 -5.13
CA ASP A 502 -16.54 -11.30 -6.05
C ASP A 502 -17.99 -11.00 -5.62
N MET A 503 -18.34 -9.71 -5.68
CA MET A 503 -19.72 -9.21 -5.65
C MET A 503 -20.33 -9.07 -7.06
N VAL A 504 -19.52 -8.96 -8.14
CA VAL A 504 -19.97 -8.86 -9.55
C VAL A 504 -19.01 -9.55 -10.53
N GLN A 505 -19.21 -10.84 -10.81
CA GLN A 505 -18.37 -11.59 -11.77
C GLN A 505 -18.66 -11.21 -13.23
N THR A 506 -17.65 -10.73 -13.96
CA THR A 506 -17.66 -10.80 -15.43
C THR A 506 -17.21 -12.18 -15.90
N LYS A 507 -17.65 -12.62 -17.10
CA LYS A 507 -17.13 -13.87 -17.69
C LYS A 507 -15.60 -13.84 -17.88
N ARG A 508 -15.02 -12.65 -18.06
CA ARG A 508 -13.58 -12.43 -18.27
C ARG A 508 -12.79 -12.65 -16.98
N THR A 509 -13.19 -12.04 -15.86
CA THR A 509 -12.48 -12.17 -14.57
C THR A 509 -12.48 -13.61 -14.08
N LYS A 510 -13.63 -14.29 -14.16
CA LYS A 510 -13.74 -15.72 -13.85
C LYS A 510 -12.79 -16.60 -14.67
N ARG A 511 -12.70 -16.32 -15.98
CA ARG A 511 -11.81 -17.07 -16.88
C ARG A 511 -10.35 -16.81 -16.53
N SER A 512 -9.98 -15.56 -16.25
CA SER A 512 -8.62 -15.18 -15.84
C SER A 512 -8.20 -15.93 -14.57
N TRP A 513 -9.07 -15.93 -13.55
CA TRP A 513 -8.86 -16.66 -12.30
C TRP A 513 -8.63 -18.16 -12.52
N GLN A 514 -9.47 -18.79 -13.34
CA GLN A 514 -9.34 -20.22 -13.67
C GLN A 514 -8.05 -20.52 -14.42
N THR A 515 -7.68 -19.69 -15.40
CA THR A 515 -6.43 -19.83 -16.13
C THR A 515 -5.24 -19.70 -15.19
N ASN A 516 -5.23 -18.71 -14.29
CA ASN A 516 -4.15 -18.54 -13.31
C ASN A 516 -3.99 -19.79 -12.42
N LEU A 517 -5.08 -20.30 -11.84
CA LEU A 517 -5.04 -21.53 -11.06
C LEU A 517 -4.50 -22.73 -11.85
N GLU A 518 -4.89 -22.86 -13.12
CA GLU A 518 -4.42 -23.93 -14.00
C GLU A 518 -2.91 -23.80 -14.28
N THR A 519 -2.45 -22.62 -14.71
CA THR A 519 -1.03 -22.39 -15.01
C THR A 519 -0.17 -22.60 -13.77
N THR A 520 -0.54 -22.04 -12.63
CA THR A 520 0.19 -22.25 -11.37
C THR A 520 0.19 -23.71 -10.97
N SER A 521 -0.91 -24.45 -11.13
CA SER A 521 -0.93 -25.90 -10.81
C SER A 521 0.05 -26.71 -11.67
N ILE A 522 0.24 -26.33 -12.94
CA ILE A 522 1.22 -26.93 -13.84
C ILE A 522 2.64 -26.60 -13.38
N ARG A 523 2.90 -25.35 -12.98
CA ARG A 523 4.21 -24.93 -12.49
C ARG A 523 4.60 -25.64 -11.20
N VAL A 524 3.67 -25.76 -10.25
CA VAL A 524 3.86 -26.53 -9.01
C VAL A 524 4.09 -28.01 -9.30
N LEU A 525 3.33 -28.60 -10.23
CA LEU A 525 3.56 -30.00 -10.64
C LEU A 525 4.94 -30.18 -11.28
N TYR A 526 5.37 -29.22 -12.11
CA TYR A 526 6.70 -29.23 -12.69
C TYR A 526 7.78 -29.17 -11.62
N ALA A 527 7.67 -28.27 -10.62
CA ALA A 527 8.59 -28.19 -9.49
C ALA A 527 8.74 -29.56 -8.80
N LEU A 528 7.63 -30.25 -8.50
CA LEU A 528 7.69 -31.62 -7.95
C LEU A 528 8.46 -32.58 -8.85
N THR A 529 8.22 -32.58 -10.17
CA THR A 529 8.95 -33.47 -11.10
C THR A 529 10.43 -33.13 -11.27
N ARG A 530 10.79 -31.86 -11.08
CA ARG A 530 12.17 -31.36 -11.14
C ARG A 530 12.97 -31.85 -9.93
N TYR A 531 12.44 -31.64 -8.71
CA TYR A 531 13.22 -31.88 -7.48
C TYR A 531 13.06 -33.28 -6.89
N LEU A 532 11.93 -33.98 -7.12
CA LEU A 532 11.76 -35.33 -6.57
C LEU A 532 12.64 -36.34 -7.32
N THR A 533 13.45 -37.07 -6.55
CA THR A 533 14.40 -38.07 -7.07
C THR A 533 14.09 -39.45 -6.50
N ASP A 534 14.73 -40.50 -7.03
CA ASP A 534 14.62 -41.85 -6.47
C ASP A 534 15.21 -41.96 -5.05
N LYS A 535 16.00 -40.96 -4.62
CA LYS A 535 16.58 -40.87 -3.28
C LYS A 535 15.70 -40.08 -2.29
N SER A 536 14.59 -39.51 -2.76
CA SER A 536 13.69 -38.74 -1.91
C SER A 536 13.03 -39.64 -0.85
N PRO A 537 12.85 -39.17 0.39
CA PRO A 537 12.32 -39.98 1.48
C PRO A 537 10.86 -40.39 1.22
N GLU A 538 10.38 -41.38 1.97
CA GLU A 538 8.98 -41.85 1.92
C GLU A 538 8.48 -42.19 0.51
N ASP A 539 9.40 -42.68 -0.35
CA ASP A 539 9.16 -43.00 -1.75
C ASP A 539 8.44 -41.88 -2.52
N ALA A 540 8.76 -40.61 -2.21
CA ALA A 540 8.00 -39.45 -2.66
C ALA A 540 7.80 -39.41 -4.19
N LYS A 541 8.87 -39.67 -4.95
CA LYS A 541 8.83 -39.76 -6.42
C LYS A 541 7.89 -40.87 -6.91
N ALA A 542 8.00 -42.07 -6.33
CA ALA A 542 7.17 -43.21 -6.71
C ALA A 542 5.69 -42.97 -6.35
N ARG A 543 5.40 -42.31 -5.22
CA ARG A 543 4.05 -41.92 -4.81
C ARG A 543 3.39 -40.95 -5.80
N LEU A 544 4.14 -39.96 -6.30
CA LEU A 544 3.64 -39.05 -7.35
C LEU A 544 3.38 -39.82 -8.65
N LEU A 545 4.35 -40.61 -9.12
CA LEU A 545 4.23 -41.39 -10.35
C LEU A 545 3.04 -42.37 -10.31
N ALA A 546 2.82 -43.03 -9.17
CA ALA A 546 1.70 -43.94 -8.97
C ALA A 546 0.33 -43.27 -9.17
N LYS A 547 0.19 -41.97 -8.87
CA LYS A 547 -1.09 -41.24 -9.06
C LYS A 547 -1.48 -41.09 -10.53
N PHE A 548 -0.49 -41.04 -11.43
CA PHE A 548 -0.70 -40.99 -12.88
C PHE A 548 -0.75 -42.39 -13.48
N ALA A 549 0.10 -43.32 -13.02
CA ALA A 549 0.10 -44.69 -13.53
C ALA A 549 -1.20 -45.45 -13.23
N THR A 550 -1.86 -45.17 -12.10
CA THR A 550 -3.11 -45.85 -11.72
C THR A 550 -4.33 -45.32 -12.44
N ASP A 551 -4.36 -44.03 -12.77
CA ASP A 551 -5.50 -43.32 -13.32
C ASP A 551 -5.10 -42.60 -14.61
N SER A 552 -5.48 -43.21 -15.73
CA SER A 552 -5.15 -42.74 -17.06
C SER A 552 -5.73 -41.36 -17.39
N ALA A 553 -6.81 -40.93 -16.72
CA ALA A 553 -7.43 -39.63 -16.98
C ALA A 553 -6.47 -38.47 -16.68
N LYS A 554 -5.53 -38.65 -15.73
CA LYS A 554 -4.52 -37.63 -15.44
C LYS A 554 -3.48 -37.52 -16.54
N CYS A 555 -3.09 -38.64 -17.16
CA CYS A 555 -2.23 -38.62 -18.35
C CYS A 555 -2.94 -37.97 -19.54
N ASP A 556 -4.24 -38.22 -19.70
CA ASP A 556 -5.04 -37.60 -20.75
C ASP A 556 -5.11 -36.08 -20.57
N ARG A 557 -5.33 -35.62 -19.32
CA ARG A 557 -5.33 -34.20 -18.98
C ARG A 557 -3.97 -33.53 -19.25
N VAL A 558 -2.85 -34.21 -18.98
CA VAL A 558 -1.52 -33.70 -19.32
C VAL A 558 -1.37 -33.51 -20.83
N VAL A 559 -1.88 -34.45 -21.65
CA VAL A 559 -1.84 -34.33 -23.12
C VAL A 559 -2.76 -33.21 -23.62
N GLU A 560 -3.95 -33.08 -23.04
CA GLU A 560 -4.89 -31.99 -23.36
C GLU A 560 -4.25 -30.62 -23.11
N LEU A 561 -3.66 -30.42 -21.93
CA LEU A 561 -2.97 -29.19 -21.56
C LEU A 561 -1.75 -28.94 -22.46
N LEU A 562 -0.98 -29.98 -22.78
CA LEU A 562 0.17 -29.86 -23.68
C LEU A 562 -0.24 -29.33 -25.06
N LEU A 563 -1.31 -29.87 -25.63
CA LEU A 563 -1.86 -29.43 -26.93
C LEU A 563 -2.44 -28.02 -26.86
N GLU A 564 -3.16 -27.70 -25.79
CA GLU A 564 -3.74 -26.39 -25.58
C GLU A 564 -2.66 -25.29 -25.50
N TYR A 565 -1.61 -25.50 -24.71
CA TYR A 565 -0.55 -24.51 -24.53
C TYR A 565 0.41 -24.44 -25.73
N ASP A 566 0.64 -25.53 -26.47
CA ASP A 566 1.33 -25.49 -27.77
C ASP A 566 0.57 -24.57 -28.74
N GLN A 567 -0.75 -24.73 -28.84
CA GLN A 567 -1.58 -23.91 -29.70
C GLN A 567 -1.57 -22.44 -29.26
N LYS A 568 -1.72 -22.15 -27.96
CA LYS A 568 -1.68 -20.77 -27.43
C LYS A 568 -0.33 -20.10 -27.72
N ALA A 569 0.77 -20.80 -27.48
CA ALA A 569 2.13 -20.31 -27.74
C ALA A 569 2.32 -19.96 -29.22
N ARG A 570 1.98 -20.87 -30.14
CA ARG A 570 2.08 -20.63 -31.60
C ARG A 570 1.20 -19.48 -32.08
N VAL A 571 -0.01 -19.36 -31.53
CA VAL A 571 -0.91 -18.26 -31.89
C VAL A 571 -0.36 -16.91 -31.42
N ALA A 572 0.28 -16.87 -30.24
CA ALA A 572 0.89 -15.64 -29.74
C ALA A 572 2.10 -15.21 -30.59
N GLU A 573 3.00 -16.15 -30.88
CA GLU A 573 4.13 -15.96 -31.79
C GLU A 573 3.67 -15.48 -33.18
N TYR A 574 2.65 -16.14 -33.74
CA TYR A 574 2.08 -15.76 -35.03
C TYR A 574 1.45 -14.36 -35.02
N LYS A 575 0.76 -13.98 -33.94
CA LYS A 575 0.20 -12.63 -33.78
C LYS A 575 1.31 -11.58 -33.72
N PHE A 576 2.42 -11.87 -33.04
CA PHE A 576 3.58 -10.99 -33.00
C PHE A 576 4.12 -10.71 -34.40
N TYR A 577 4.36 -11.75 -35.22
CA TYR A 577 4.83 -11.59 -36.61
C TYR A 577 3.82 -10.88 -37.54
N ARG A 578 2.58 -10.67 -37.09
CA ARG A 578 1.55 -9.91 -37.82
C ARG A 578 1.26 -8.54 -37.22
N SER A 579 1.99 -8.16 -36.18
CA SER A 579 1.77 -6.92 -35.45
C SER A 579 2.68 -5.81 -35.98
N ASP A 580 2.24 -4.57 -35.79
CA ASP A 580 3.03 -3.38 -36.11
C ASP A 580 4.31 -3.28 -35.24
N VAL A 581 4.44 -4.09 -34.19
CA VAL A 581 5.67 -4.17 -33.38
C VAL A 581 6.80 -4.81 -34.18
N GLU A 582 6.51 -5.87 -34.95
CA GLU A 582 7.53 -6.53 -35.77
C GLU A 582 8.04 -5.62 -36.88
N GLU A 583 7.13 -4.89 -37.53
CA GLU A 583 7.49 -3.94 -38.58
C GLU A 583 8.33 -2.78 -38.03
N ARG A 584 7.97 -2.25 -36.85
CA ARG A 584 8.76 -1.21 -36.17
C ARG A 584 10.15 -1.70 -35.80
N LEU A 585 10.28 -2.88 -35.18
CA LEU A 585 11.59 -3.44 -34.84
C LEU A 585 12.49 -3.67 -36.06
N ARG A 586 11.93 -3.93 -37.24
CA ARG A 586 12.70 -3.99 -38.48
C ARG A 586 13.15 -2.63 -39.01
N GLN A 587 12.42 -1.57 -38.69
CA GLN A 587 12.70 -0.20 -39.13
C GLN A 587 13.62 0.55 -38.17
N ASP A 588 13.59 0.21 -36.87
CA ASP A 588 14.36 0.87 -35.81
C ASP A 588 15.88 0.59 -35.89
N TYR A 589 16.28 -0.47 -36.61
CA TYR A 589 17.68 -0.86 -36.78
C TYR A 589 18.09 -0.85 -38.25
N ASP A 590 19.11 -0.04 -38.57
CA ASP A 590 19.70 0.04 -39.92
C ASP A 590 20.40 -1.26 -40.35
N ASP A 591 20.87 -2.07 -39.39
CA ASP A 591 21.52 -3.36 -39.62
C ASP A 591 20.52 -4.52 -39.64
N SER A 592 20.46 -5.23 -40.76
CA SER A 592 19.52 -6.34 -40.98
C SER A 592 19.76 -7.53 -40.04
N GLU A 593 20.99 -7.77 -39.60
CA GLU A 593 21.30 -8.89 -38.70
C GLU A 593 20.80 -8.58 -37.29
N THR A 594 21.11 -7.39 -36.77
CA THR A 594 20.60 -6.88 -35.49
C THR A 594 19.07 -6.82 -35.47
N ALA A 595 18.44 -6.29 -36.53
CA ALA A 595 16.98 -6.25 -36.65
C ALA A 595 16.36 -7.66 -36.56
N THR A 596 16.98 -8.64 -37.23
CA THR A 596 16.49 -10.04 -37.20
C THR A 596 16.60 -10.62 -35.79
N GLY A 597 17.73 -10.43 -35.10
CA GLY A 597 17.91 -10.90 -33.73
C GLY A 597 16.90 -10.29 -32.75
N MET A 598 16.63 -8.99 -32.85
CA MET A 598 15.62 -8.31 -32.01
C MET A 598 14.20 -8.84 -32.25
N VAL A 599 13.84 -9.05 -33.52
CA VAL A 599 12.54 -9.64 -33.90
C VAL A 599 12.41 -11.07 -33.38
N GLU A 600 13.45 -11.90 -33.48
CA GLU A 600 13.44 -13.27 -32.95
C GLU A 600 13.30 -13.31 -31.42
N MET A 601 14.00 -12.43 -30.71
CA MET A 601 13.89 -12.31 -29.26
C MET A 601 12.48 -11.88 -28.82
N ALA A 602 11.92 -10.85 -29.47
CA ALA A 602 10.57 -10.37 -29.17
C ALA A 602 9.49 -11.40 -29.57
N ALA A 603 9.70 -12.17 -30.64
CA ALA A 603 8.83 -13.29 -31.01
C ALA A 603 8.85 -14.40 -29.95
N LEU A 604 10.04 -14.74 -29.44
CA LEU A 604 10.21 -15.71 -28.36
C LEU A 604 9.53 -15.23 -27.08
N GLU A 605 9.68 -13.96 -26.71
CA GLU A 605 8.99 -13.36 -25.56
C GLU A 605 7.46 -13.43 -25.72
N ALA A 606 6.94 -13.04 -26.89
CA ALA A 606 5.52 -13.16 -27.20
C ALA A 606 5.02 -14.60 -27.12
N LYS A 607 5.82 -15.56 -27.56
CA LYS A 607 5.52 -17.00 -27.47
C LYS A 607 5.48 -17.47 -26.01
N LEU A 608 6.48 -17.11 -25.20
CA LEU A 608 6.59 -17.50 -23.79
C LEU A 608 5.43 -16.92 -22.97
N THR A 609 5.17 -15.62 -23.09
CA THR A 609 4.04 -14.93 -22.43
C THR A 609 2.69 -15.43 -22.90
N GLY A 610 2.58 -15.83 -24.18
CA GLY A 610 1.39 -16.41 -24.78
C GLY A 610 1.06 -17.83 -24.34
N GLY A 611 1.89 -18.49 -23.54
CA GLY A 611 1.68 -19.86 -23.05
C GLY A 611 2.86 -20.81 -23.26
N GLY A 612 3.95 -20.34 -23.89
CA GLY A 612 5.16 -21.13 -24.14
C GLY A 612 5.83 -21.62 -22.85
N ASP A 613 5.90 -20.79 -21.79
CA ASP A 613 6.44 -21.21 -20.48
C ASP A 613 5.66 -22.41 -19.92
N VAL A 614 4.33 -22.36 -20.00
CA VAL A 614 3.47 -23.44 -19.51
C VAL A 614 3.59 -24.68 -20.39
N PHE A 615 3.71 -24.51 -21.72
CA PHE A 615 3.98 -25.57 -22.67
C PHE A 615 5.29 -26.31 -22.37
N HIS A 616 6.36 -25.57 -22.09
CA HIS A 616 7.66 -26.14 -21.70
C HIS A 616 7.56 -26.97 -20.41
N ARG A 617 6.90 -26.43 -19.37
CA ARG A 617 6.75 -27.09 -18.07
C ARG A 617 5.87 -28.34 -18.16
N ILE A 618 4.73 -28.28 -18.83
CA ILE A 618 3.86 -29.45 -19.01
C ILE A 618 4.52 -30.50 -19.92
N GLY A 619 5.31 -30.07 -20.92
CA GLY A 619 6.14 -30.94 -21.74
C GLY A 619 7.19 -31.70 -20.94
N ALA A 620 7.87 -31.01 -20.03
CA ALA A 620 8.82 -31.63 -19.10
C ALA A 620 8.14 -32.61 -18.13
N VAL A 621 6.94 -32.29 -17.63
CA VAL A 621 6.12 -33.22 -16.83
C VAL A 621 5.74 -34.47 -17.64
N ALA A 622 5.30 -34.30 -18.88
CA ALA A 622 4.95 -35.40 -19.77
C ALA A 622 6.16 -36.30 -20.05
N ALA A 623 7.33 -35.70 -20.30
CA ALA A 623 8.59 -36.40 -20.48
C ALA A 623 8.99 -37.20 -19.23
N TRP A 624 8.91 -36.59 -18.04
CA TRP A 624 9.16 -37.25 -16.76
C TRP A 624 8.24 -38.47 -16.55
N LEU A 625 6.95 -38.34 -16.87
CA LEU A 625 5.98 -39.45 -16.76
C LEU A 625 6.31 -40.60 -17.73
N CYS A 626 6.64 -40.27 -18.97
CA CYS A 626 7.01 -41.25 -20.00
C CYS A 626 8.28 -42.02 -19.62
N VAL A 627 9.29 -41.32 -19.08
CA VAL A 627 10.55 -41.95 -18.64
C VAL A 627 10.37 -42.73 -17.35
N GLY A 628 9.53 -42.24 -16.43
CA GLY A 628 9.31 -42.86 -15.12
C GLY A 628 8.46 -44.12 -15.17
N SER A 629 7.49 -44.22 -16.10
CA SER A 629 6.56 -45.34 -16.17
C SER A 629 6.18 -45.71 -17.59
N LYS A 630 6.41 -46.99 -17.94
CA LYS A 630 5.98 -47.57 -19.22
C LYS A 630 4.46 -47.43 -19.45
N ARG A 631 3.65 -47.57 -18.40
CA ARG A 631 2.19 -47.43 -18.49
C ARG A 631 1.78 -45.98 -18.81
N CYS A 632 2.45 -45.00 -18.20
CA CYS A 632 2.23 -43.59 -18.53
C CYS A 632 2.67 -43.29 -19.96
N HIS A 633 3.83 -43.79 -20.39
CA HIS A 633 4.33 -43.64 -21.76
C HIS A 633 3.34 -44.17 -22.81
N GLU A 634 2.88 -45.41 -22.65
CA GLU A 634 1.92 -46.02 -23.58
C GLU A 634 0.61 -45.22 -23.64
N ARG A 635 0.12 -44.72 -22.49
CA ARG A 635 -1.10 -43.91 -22.45
C ARG A 635 -0.91 -42.55 -23.13
N ILE A 636 0.14 -41.80 -22.78
CA ILE A 636 0.43 -40.48 -23.35
C ILE A 636 0.59 -40.60 -24.88
N LEU A 637 1.34 -41.60 -25.35
CA LEU A 637 1.51 -41.83 -26.78
C LEU A 637 0.20 -42.20 -27.48
N ALA A 638 -0.64 -43.03 -26.86
CA ALA A 638 -1.95 -43.39 -27.40
C ALA A 638 -2.87 -42.16 -27.50
N THR A 639 -2.92 -41.33 -26.47
CA THR A 639 -3.76 -40.12 -26.44
C THR A 639 -3.26 -39.07 -27.43
N LEU A 640 -1.93 -38.87 -27.57
CA LEU A 640 -1.38 -37.99 -28.60
C LEU A 640 -1.78 -38.44 -30.02
N ARG A 641 -1.71 -39.75 -30.30
CA ARG A 641 -2.12 -40.31 -31.59
C ARG A 641 -3.62 -40.12 -31.88
N GLN A 642 -4.46 -40.05 -30.86
CA GLN A 642 -5.89 -39.77 -31.03
C GLN A 642 -6.15 -38.31 -31.46
N HIS A 643 -5.21 -37.40 -31.15
CA HIS A 643 -5.25 -35.98 -31.53
C HIS A 643 -4.30 -35.67 -32.70
N ASP A 644 -4.04 -36.66 -33.57
CA ASP A 644 -3.15 -36.53 -34.75
C ASP A 644 -1.74 -35.99 -34.43
N SER A 645 -1.27 -36.24 -33.21
CA SER A 645 0.02 -35.81 -32.69
C SER A 645 0.91 -37.00 -32.33
N GLY A 646 2.18 -36.73 -32.04
CA GLY A 646 3.17 -37.76 -31.72
C GLY A 646 4.11 -37.35 -30.59
N MET A 647 5.01 -38.27 -30.20
CA MET A 647 6.00 -38.02 -29.16
C MET A 647 6.96 -36.87 -29.52
N SER A 648 7.07 -36.54 -30.81
CA SER A 648 7.80 -35.37 -31.30
C SER A 648 7.32 -34.06 -30.68
N LEU A 649 6.04 -33.95 -30.28
CA LEU A 649 5.52 -32.77 -29.58
C LEU A 649 6.15 -32.62 -28.19
N VAL A 650 6.24 -33.71 -27.43
CA VAL A 650 6.88 -33.73 -26.12
C VAL A 650 8.38 -33.46 -26.25
N GLN A 651 9.03 -34.06 -27.25
CA GLN A 651 10.45 -33.82 -27.56
C GLN A 651 10.69 -32.36 -27.95
N ALA A 652 9.82 -31.75 -28.76
CA ALA A 652 9.90 -30.34 -29.14
C ALA A 652 9.76 -29.42 -27.90
N ALA A 653 8.76 -29.65 -27.05
CA ALA A 653 8.56 -28.89 -25.82
C ALA A 653 9.80 -28.89 -24.93
N VAL A 654 10.39 -30.07 -24.71
CA VAL A 654 11.57 -30.22 -23.84
C VAL A 654 12.84 -29.68 -24.52
N SER A 655 13.00 -29.87 -25.83
CA SER A 655 14.16 -29.34 -26.57
C SER A 655 14.17 -27.81 -26.57
N GLU A 656 13.02 -27.18 -26.82
CA GLU A 656 12.88 -25.73 -26.76
C GLU A 656 13.09 -25.21 -25.33
N PHE A 657 12.58 -25.93 -24.33
CA PHE A 657 12.83 -25.56 -22.94
C PHE A 657 14.33 -25.59 -22.61
N VAL A 658 15.03 -26.64 -23.05
CA VAL A 658 16.49 -26.73 -22.86
C VAL A 658 17.21 -25.58 -23.55
N SER A 659 16.77 -25.09 -24.71
CA SER A 659 17.44 -23.96 -25.38
C SER A 659 17.21 -22.62 -24.67
N VAL A 660 16.04 -22.41 -24.04
CA VAL A 660 15.70 -21.13 -23.38
C VAL A 660 16.31 -20.99 -21.98
N LEU A 661 16.63 -22.09 -21.30
CA LEU A 661 17.26 -22.02 -19.98
C LEU A 661 18.65 -21.35 -20.04
N ASP A 662 19.11 -20.79 -18.92
CA ASP A 662 20.46 -20.22 -18.81
C ASP A 662 21.53 -21.32 -18.66
N GLU A 663 22.68 -21.20 -19.33
CA GLU A 663 23.74 -22.26 -19.35
C GLU A 663 24.48 -22.34 -18.02
N ALA A 664 24.71 -21.21 -17.37
CA ALA A 664 25.45 -21.13 -16.13
C ALA A 664 24.55 -21.45 -14.92
N LEU A 665 23.31 -20.96 -14.92
CA LEU A 665 22.42 -21.04 -13.73
C LEU A 665 21.63 -22.35 -13.66
N SER A 666 21.39 -23.03 -14.78
CA SER A 666 20.45 -24.16 -14.86
C SER A 666 21.07 -25.50 -15.25
N VAL A 667 22.37 -25.72 -14.95
CA VAL A 667 23.13 -26.92 -15.36
C VAL A 667 22.41 -28.23 -15.00
N SER A 668 21.99 -28.38 -13.74
CA SER A 668 21.34 -29.61 -13.27
C SER A 668 19.98 -29.85 -13.94
N GLN A 669 19.20 -28.79 -14.11
CA GLN A 669 17.89 -28.84 -14.76
C GLN A 669 18.02 -29.20 -16.24
N ARG A 670 18.98 -28.59 -16.95
CA ARG A 670 19.28 -28.93 -18.35
C ARG A 670 19.72 -30.38 -18.51
N ALA A 671 20.64 -30.85 -17.67
CA ALA A 671 21.09 -32.24 -17.69
C ALA A 671 19.93 -33.22 -17.46
N GLN A 672 19.01 -32.89 -16.56
CA GLN A 672 17.80 -33.68 -16.31
C GLN A 672 16.89 -33.74 -17.55
N LEU A 673 16.57 -32.59 -18.15
CA LEU A 673 15.72 -32.51 -19.35
C LEU A 673 16.36 -33.21 -20.56
N GLN A 674 17.66 -33.05 -20.76
CA GLN A 674 18.42 -33.77 -21.80
C GLN A 674 18.39 -35.29 -21.57
N SER A 675 18.46 -35.76 -20.32
CA SER A 675 18.30 -37.18 -20.01
C SER A 675 16.91 -37.70 -20.39
N TYR A 676 15.87 -36.87 -20.28
CA TYR A 676 14.54 -37.26 -20.75
C TYR A 676 14.49 -37.38 -22.27
N LEU A 677 15.05 -36.41 -23.00
CA LEU A 677 15.12 -36.45 -24.47
C LEU A 677 15.83 -37.70 -25.00
N GLN A 678 16.88 -38.16 -24.34
CA GLN A 678 17.60 -39.38 -24.75
C GLN A 678 16.78 -40.67 -24.54
N LYS A 679 15.79 -40.64 -23.65
CA LYS A 679 14.99 -41.82 -23.24
C LYS A 679 13.60 -41.86 -23.89
N LEU A 680 13.14 -40.75 -24.47
CA LEU A 680 11.90 -40.62 -25.24
C LEU A 680 12.13 -41.06 -26.68
#